data_AF-A0A9W6FAX3-F1
#
_entry.id   AF-A0A9W6FAX3-F1
#
_cell.length_a   1.000
_cell.length_b   1.000
_cell.length_c   1.000
_cell.angle_alpha   90.00
_cell.angle_beta   90.00
_cell.angle_gamma   90.00
#
_symmetry.space_group_name_H-M   'P 1'
#
loop_
_entity.id
_entity.type
_entity.pdbx_description
1 polymer ?
#
loop_
_entity_poly.entity_id
_entity_poly.type
_entity_poly.pdbx_seq_one_letter_code
_entity_poly.pdbx_strand_id
1 'polypeptide(L)'
;MRFLVLPCDGIGPEITRATMEVLEAANQRFGLGITSDYEDVGFPSLEKYGTTLRDEVIDKARTYDGIVLGPQSHMDYPARDKGGVNVSGGFRVRLDLYANVRPARTRPYLPGKKMDLVIMREATEGFYPDRNMYKGLGEFMPTEDVALSVRKLTSKACERIAREAFKLAMRRGKKVTAVHKANNFIITDGFFLDWVRKVHQDFPEVELNDVIIDAMAAHLDLASELSGSLGLAGSINANAETGLVCAQAQHGSAPDIENQNIANPSSLILSVAMMLTWLGEQRGLPAMVEAGSAIEHAVDAVLENPANRTRDLGGQVNTGAFGALVAAEVAGTALAQDVPAGYPADYAATVEAAKSQGKVVIYTSTDIAQAQALLDAFTAKYGIAVEYNDLGTNGAYNRAISEAAASQMGADIVWSSAMDLQMTLAADGYACNALGCQLSGGQQQRVAICRALVYQPRVLLLDEPLSNLDAKLREEARYWIRKLILDLEICAILVTHDQTEALAAADHILLLQNGRIVQDGTPHDIYSNPRSFYAADFLGANNIARGRVLRAEGANVTIGGEGWELPGQVRDGARLAPDTQAQAVIRVEQIHVTDQPGPDRLEMVLDDSLYLGDRWEYRVRRGDLQIKAHGARELPPGRVYAQIAADKVWVFPAENAA
;
A
#
# COMPACT_ATOMS: atom_id res chain seq x y z
N MET A 1 4.18 27.77 -33.25
CA MET A 1 3.33 27.94 -32.04
C MET A 1 4.20 28.39 -30.89
N ARG A 2 3.60 29.03 -29.87
CA ARG A 2 4.30 29.52 -28.69
C ARG A 2 3.80 28.81 -27.43
N PHE A 3 4.71 28.18 -26.69
CA PHE A 3 4.41 27.55 -25.40
C PHE A 3 5.02 28.33 -24.24
N LEU A 4 4.24 28.46 -23.16
CA LEU A 4 4.69 29.07 -21.92
C LEU A 4 5.12 27.95 -20.97
N VAL A 5 6.38 27.97 -20.55
CA VAL A 5 6.97 26.93 -19.70
C VAL A 5 7.19 27.49 -18.30
N LEU A 6 6.67 26.76 -17.32
CA LEU A 6 6.58 27.16 -15.92
C LEU A 6 7.14 26.04 -15.04
N PRO A 7 8.46 26.00 -14.79
CA PRO A 7 9.10 24.88 -14.10
C PRO A 7 8.63 24.65 -12.67
N CYS A 8 8.15 25.70 -11.98
CA CYS A 8 7.64 25.66 -10.61
C CYS A 8 8.68 25.19 -9.57
N ASP A 9 8.31 24.25 -8.68
CA ASP A 9 9.03 23.97 -7.43
C ASP A 9 9.53 22.51 -7.35
N GLY A 10 10.45 22.23 -6.42
CA GLY A 10 10.89 20.87 -6.09
C GLY A 10 11.56 20.18 -7.28
N ILE A 11 11.10 18.99 -7.65
CA ILE A 11 11.57 18.28 -8.86
C ILE A 11 11.13 18.96 -10.17
N GLY A 12 10.31 20.02 -10.11
CA GLY A 12 9.72 20.64 -11.29
C GLY A 12 10.73 21.13 -12.32
N PRO A 13 11.79 21.86 -11.95
CA PRO A 13 12.87 22.23 -12.86
C PRO A 13 13.56 21.05 -13.56
N GLU A 14 13.90 19.97 -12.84
CA GLU A 14 14.60 18.84 -13.44
C GLU A 14 13.75 18.04 -14.42
N ILE A 15 12.47 17.76 -14.08
CA ILE A 15 11.58 17.04 -14.99
C ILE A 15 11.11 17.92 -16.15
N THR A 16 10.97 19.24 -15.94
CA THR A 16 10.61 20.18 -17.01
C THR A 16 11.71 20.22 -18.06
N ARG A 17 12.98 20.31 -17.65
CA ARG A 17 14.11 20.22 -18.58
C ARG A 17 14.09 18.94 -19.41
N ALA A 18 13.98 17.77 -18.77
CA ALA A 18 13.87 16.49 -19.47
C ALA A 18 12.66 16.44 -20.42
N THR A 19 11.53 17.01 -20.02
CA THR A 19 10.33 17.11 -20.87
C THR A 19 10.57 17.98 -22.10
N MET A 20 11.22 19.13 -21.93
CA MET A 20 11.45 20.06 -23.02
C MET A 20 12.47 19.52 -24.02
N GLU A 21 13.43 18.69 -23.60
CA GLU A 21 14.33 17.95 -24.51
C GLU A 21 13.55 16.98 -25.41
N VAL A 22 12.61 16.22 -24.85
CA VAL A 22 11.73 15.32 -25.61
C VAL A 22 10.83 16.11 -26.57
N LEU A 23 10.24 17.22 -26.11
CA LEU A 23 9.44 18.10 -26.95
C LEU A 23 10.25 18.67 -28.11
N GLU A 24 11.50 19.05 -27.88
CA GLU A 24 12.37 19.59 -28.93
C GLU A 24 12.74 18.52 -29.96
N ALA A 25 13.00 17.28 -29.54
CA ALA A 25 13.20 16.16 -30.47
C ALA A 25 11.96 15.94 -31.37
N ALA A 26 10.76 16.00 -30.80
CA ALA A 26 9.51 15.93 -31.55
C ALA A 26 9.32 17.16 -32.46
N ASN A 27 9.62 18.35 -31.96
CA ASN A 27 9.53 19.61 -32.71
C ASN A 27 10.38 19.56 -33.98
N GLN A 28 11.60 19.06 -33.87
CA GLN A 28 12.53 18.90 -34.99
C GLN A 28 12.07 17.80 -35.96
N ARG A 29 11.75 16.59 -35.45
CA ARG A 29 11.34 15.46 -36.29
C ARG A 29 10.08 15.75 -37.11
N PHE A 30 9.10 16.42 -36.51
CA PHE A 30 7.80 16.68 -37.14
C PHE A 30 7.66 18.10 -37.69
N GLY A 31 8.70 18.94 -37.59
CA GLY A 31 8.70 20.30 -38.13
C GLY A 31 7.62 21.21 -37.55
N LEU A 32 7.38 21.15 -36.23
CA LEU A 32 6.20 21.75 -35.60
C LEU A 32 6.27 23.30 -35.46
N GLY A 33 7.46 23.90 -35.58
CA GLY A 33 7.64 25.34 -35.35
C GLY A 33 7.34 25.75 -33.90
N ILE A 34 7.63 24.83 -32.99
CA ILE A 34 7.80 24.95 -31.53
C ILE A 34 8.61 26.15 -31.05
N THR A 35 8.07 27.15 -30.37
CA THR A 35 8.89 28.10 -29.59
C THR A 35 8.42 28.12 -28.15
N SER A 36 9.36 28.25 -27.21
CA SER A 36 9.08 28.14 -25.78
C SER A 36 9.66 29.34 -25.03
N ASP A 37 8.82 30.00 -24.24
CA ASP A 37 9.23 31.09 -23.34
C ASP A 37 9.05 30.64 -21.88
N TYR A 38 9.93 31.08 -20.99
CA TYR A 38 9.93 30.70 -19.58
C TYR A 38 9.47 31.85 -18.69
N GLU A 39 8.75 31.52 -17.61
CA GLU A 39 8.38 32.48 -16.56
C GLU A 39 8.53 31.85 -15.16
N ASP A 40 8.89 32.69 -14.20
CA ASP A 40 8.98 32.31 -12.80
C ASP A 40 7.56 32.26 -12.18
N VAL A 41 7.22 31.13 -11.56
CA VAL A 41 6.05 30.90 -10.69
C VAL A 41 6.47 30.02 -9.51
N GLY A 42 5.68 29.97 -8.45
CA GLY A 42 6.01 29.23 -7.23
C GLY A 42 7.02 29.97 -6.35
N PHE A 43 7.87 29.25 -5.63
CA PHE A 43 8.89 29.81 -4.76
C PHE A 43 9.86 30.76 -5.48
N PRO A 44 10.34 30.48 -6.71
CA PRO A 44 11.16 31.45 -7.46
C PRO A 44 10.47 32.80 -7.69
N SER A 45 9.15 32.78 -7.96
CA SER A 45 8.38 34.02 -8.10
C SER A 45 8.14 34.70 -6.76
N LEU A 46 7.90 33.92 -5.70
CA LEU A 46 7.71 34.47 -4.35
C LEU A 46 8.96 35.21 -3.86
N GLU A 47 10.14 34.62 -4.05
CA GLU A 47 11.42 35.22 -3.67
C GLU A 47 11.67 36.53 -4.42
N LYS A 48 11.39 36.54 -5.73
CA LYS A 48 11.72 37.66 -6.62
C LYS A 48 10.69 38.78 -6.65
N TYR A 49 9.41 38.46 -6.46
CA TYR A 49 8.29 39.38 -6.69
C TYR A 49 7.28 39.44 -5.54
N GLY A 50 7.48 38.67 -4.47
CA GLY A 50 6.59 38.66 -3.31
C GLY A 50 5.25 37.95 -3.54
N THR A 51 5.09 37.22 -4.64
CA THR A 51 3.92 36.36 -4.90
C THR A 51 4.31 35.12 -5.70
N THR A 52 3.73 33.97 -5.38
CA THR A 52 3.94 32.72 -6.12
C THR A 52 3.27 32.72 -7.50
N LEU A 53 2.25 33.56 -7.71
CA LEU A 53 1.59 33.72 -9.01
C LEU A 53 1.31 35.21 -9.28
N ARG A 54 1.94 35.71 -10.34
CA ARG A 54 1.78 37.08 -10.84
C ARG A 54 0.61 37.18 -11.81
N ASP A 55 -0.08 38.32 -11.80
CA ASP A 55 -1.21 38.58 -12.71
C ASP A 55 -0.75 38.64 -14.16
N GLU A 56 0.41 39.24 -14.41
CA GLU A 56 1.00 39.40 -15.74
C GLU A 56 1.32 38.05 -16.37
N VAL A 57 1.67 37.03 -15.57
CA VAL A 57 1.92 35.67 -16.06
C VAL A 57 0.63 35.01 -16.55
N ILE A 58 -0.50 35.24 -15.88
CA ILE A 58 -1.80 34.74 -16.32
C ILE A 58 -2.24 35.44 -17.61
N ASP A 59 -2.07 36.76 -17.69
CA ASP A 59 -2.42 37.51 -18.89
C ASP A 59 -1.54 37.10 -20.07
N LYS A 60 -0.24 36.88 -19.82
CA LYS A 60 0.69 36.30 -20.78
C LYS A 60 0.21 34.91 -21.21
N ALA A 61 -0.16 34.02 -20.30
CA ALA A 61 -0.61 32.66 -20.63
C ALA A 61 -1.81 32.62 -21.60
N ARG A 62 -2.68 33.64 -21.59
CA ARG A 62 -3.80 33.74 -22.56
C ARG A 62 -3.37 33.95 -24.01
N THR A 63 -2.15 34.46 -24.23
CA THR A 63 -1.63 34.73 -25.58
C THR A 63 -0.81 33.58 -26.13
N TYR A 64 -0.68 32.47 -25.39
CA TYR A 64 0.11 31.30 -25.79
C TYR A 64 -0.80 30.17 -26.26
N ASP A 65 -0.24 29.32 -27.11
CA ASP A 65 -0.96 28.18 -27.68
C ASP A 65 -1.08 27.03 -26.68
N GLY A 66 -0.08 26.88 -25.80
CA GLY A 66 -0.03 25.82 -24.80
C GLY A 66 0.81 26.24 -23.60
N ILE A 67 0.53 25.63 -22.45
CA ILE A 67 1.21 25.90 -21.19
C ILE A 67 1.79 24.59 -20.66
N VAL A 68 3.07 24.58 -20.32
CA VAL A 68 3.74 23.45 -19.66
C VAL A 68 3.99 23.85 -18.21
N LEU A 69 3.27 23.21 -17.29
CA LEU A 69 3.27 23.56 -15.88
C LEU A 69 3.90 22.43 -15.06
N GLY A 70 5.07 22.69 -14.49
CA GLY A 70 5.74 21.79 -13.57
C GLY A 70 5.00 21.65 -12.23
N PRO A 71 5.37 20.67 -11.39
CA PRO A 71 4.76 20.42 -10.08
C PRO A 71 5.04 21.55 -9.09
N GLN A 72 4.17 21.70 -8.08
CA GLN A 72 4.22 22.80 -7.12
C GLN A 72 4.16 22.32 -5.67
N SER A 73 4.76 23.09 -4.77
CA SER A 73 4.73 22.88 -3.33
C SER A 73 3.62 23.71 -2.66
N HIS A 74 2.37 23.63 -3.14
CA HIS A 74 1.30 24.53 -2.69
C HIS A 74 1.05 24.51 -1.17
N MET A 75 1.27 23.37 -0.52
CA MET A 75 1.11 23.23 0.94
C MET A 75 2.17 24.02 1.73
N ASP A 76 3.34 24.22 1.13
CA ASP A 76 4.47 24.92 1.75
C ASP A 76 4.46 26.42 1.43
N TYR A 77 3.51 26.87 0.61
CA TYR A 77 3.34 28.30 0.34
C TYR A 77 2.84 29.03 1.58
N PRO A 78 3.23 30.30 1.77
CA PRO A 78 2.69 31.10 2.85
C PRO A 78 1.20 31.35 2.67
N ALA A 79 0.55 31.96 3.66
CA ALA A 79 -0.84 32.40 3.52
C ALA A 79 -1.00 33.35 2.32
N ARG A 80 -2.21 33.38 1.74
CA ARG A 80 -2.49 34.10 0.49
C ARG A 80 -2.24 35.62 0.60
N ASP A 81 -2.48 36.19 1.77
CA ASP A 81 -2.20 37.60 2.09
C ASP A 81 -0.69 37.91 2.12
N LYS A 82 0.16 36.88 2.26
CA LYS A 82 1.62 36.93 2.16
C LYS A 82 2.14 36.47 0.78
N GLY A 83 1.28 36.45 -0.24
CA GLY A 83 1.65 36.12 -1.61
C GLY A 83 1.65 34.63 -1.97
N GLY A 84 1.21 33.74 -1.08
CA GLY A 84 1.10 32.30 -1.36
C GLY A 84 -0.17 31.93 -2.11
N VAL A 85 -0.21 32.23 -3.39
CA VAL A 85 -1.31 31.88 -4.29
C VAL A 85 -1.11 30.47 -4.85
N ASN A 86 -2.17 29.65 -4.86
CA ASN A 86 -2.10 28.35 -5.52
C ASN A 86 -1.95 28.54 -7.04
N VAL A 87 -0.77 28.21 -7.59
CA VAL A 87 -0.46 28.40 -9.01
C VAL A 87 -1.40 27.60 -9.91
N SER A 88 -1.55 26.30 -9.68
CA SER A 88 -2.38 25.42 -10.52
C SER A 88 -3.87 25.80 -10.44
N GLY A 89 -4.36 26.13 -9.24
CA GLY A 89 -5.69 26.66 -9.03
C GLY A 89 -5.91 27.99 -9.74
N GLY A 90 -4.93 28.89 -9.67
CA GLY A 90 -4.93 30.17 -10.37
C GLY A 90 -5.05 30.03 -11.88
N PHE A 91 -4.23 29.15 -12.49
CA PHE A 91 -4.32 28.85 -13.92
C PHE A 91 -5.67 28.24 -14.29
N ARG A 92 -6.13 27.22 -13.56
CA ARG A 92 -7.42 26.55 -13.84
C ARG A 92 -8.60 27.51 -13.80
N VAL A 93 -8.67 28.35 -12.77
CA VAL A 93 -9.82 29.25 -12.56
C VAL A 93 -9.74 30.46 -13.49
N ARG A 94 -8.59 31.14 -13.55
CA ARG A 94 -8.47 32.39 -14.30
C ARG A 94 -8.45 32.17 -15.80
N LEU A 95 -7.95 31.03 -16.28
CA LEU A 95 -8.00 30.66 -17.71
C LEU A 95 -9.22 29.79 -18.05
N ASP A 96 -10.11 29.52 -17.08
CA ASP A 96 -11.29 28.65 -17.23
C ASP A 96 -10.97 27.26 -17.79
N LEU A 97 -9.83 26.66 -17.39
CA LEU A 97 -9.40 25.32 -17.84
C LEU A 97 -10.19 24.23 -17.10
N TYR A 98 -11.42 24.02 -17.53
CA TYR A 98 -12.42 23.21 -16.83
C TYR A 98 -12.25 21.71 -16.96
N ALA A 99 -11.76 21.22 -18.11
CA ALA A 99 -11.64 19.80 -18.38
C ALA A 99 -10.26 19.33 -17.94
N ASN A 100 -10.18 18.74 -16.75
CA ASN A 100 -8.99 18.05 -16.32
C ASN A 100 -9.05 16.59 -16.76
N VAL A 101 -8.26 16.25 -17.77
CA VAL A 101 -8.22 14.92 -18.41
C VAL A 101 -7.06 14.13 -17.83
N ARG A 102 -7.33 12.90 -17.37
CA ARG A 102 -6.35 12.00 -16.75
C ARG A 102 -6.52 10.57 -17.26
N PRO A 103 -5.79 10.15 -18.31
CA PRO A 103 -5.72 8.74 -18.69
C PRO A 103 -5.01 7.93 -17.60
N ALA A 104 -5.50 6.72 -17.38
CA ALA A 104 -4.88 5.71 -16.55
C ALA A 104 -4.97 4.37 -17.28
N ARG A 105 -3.81 3.92 -17.79
CA ARG A 105 -3.69 2.70 -18.57
C ARG A 105 -2.56 1.82 -18.03
N THR A 106 -2.82 0.53 -17.96
CA THR A 106 -1.82 -0.45 -17.51
C THR A 106 -0.89 -0.80 -18.65
N ARG A 107 0.41 -0.83 -18.37
CA ARG A 107 1.44 -1.30 -19.31
C ARG A 107 1.74 -2.77 -19.02
N PRO A 108 1.67 -3.69 -20.02
CA PRO A 108 1.85 -5.13 -19.78
C PRO A 108 3.19 -5.51 -19.12
N TYR A 109 4.23 -4.71 -19.35
CA TYR A 109 5.58 -4.91 -18.81
C TYR A 109 5.82 -4.25 -17.44
N LEU A 110 4.77 -3.65 -16.85
CA LEU A 110 4.76 -3.12 -15.48
C LEU A 110 3.73 -3.86 -14.63
N PRO A 111 3.96 -4.00 -13.32
CA PRO A 111 2.99 -4.60 -12.42
C PRO A 111 1.71 -3.74 -12.36
N GLY A 112 0.54 -4.36 -12.40
CA GLY A 112 -0.73 -3.66 -12.28
C GLY A 112 -1.94 -4.51 -12.72
N LYS A 113 -3.13 -4.14 -12.27
CA LYS A 113 -4.38 -4.72 -12.79
C LYS A 113 -4.63 -4.15 -14.18
N LYS A 114 -5.14 -4.95 -15.13
CA LYS A 114 -5.49 -4.47 -16.47
C LYS A 114 -6.54 -3.35 -16.39
N MET A 115 -6.17 -2.16 -16.84
CA MET A 115 -7.00 -0.98 -16.82
C MET A 115 -6.71 -0.11 -18.05
N ASP A 116 -7.74 0.50 -18.61
CA ASP A 116 -7.64 1.49 -19.67
C ASP A 116 -8.85 2.45 -19.57
N LEU A 117 -8.70 3.46 -18.72
CA LEU A 117 -9.74 4.45 -18.46
C LEU A 117 -9.21 5.87 -18.58
N VAL A 118 -10.13 6.82 -18.73
CA VAL A 118 -9.81 8.25 -18.69
C VAL A 118 -10.74 8.91 -17.69
N ILE A 119 -10.15 9.56 -16.68
CA ILE A 119 -10.90 10.36 -15.71
C ILE A 119 -11.08 11.76 -16.32
N MET A 120 -12.34 12.14 -16.52
CA MET A 120 -12.75 13.48 -16.91
C MET A 120 -13.22 14.23 -15.67
N ARG A 121 -12.35 15.09 -15.13
CA ARG A 121 -12.61 15.82 -13.89
C ARG A 121 -12.96 17.27 -14.19
N GLU A 122 -14.10 17.73 -13.68
CA GLU A 122 -14.45 19.15 -13.64
C GLU A 122 -13.52 19.87 -12.63
N ALA A 123 -12.86 20.94 -13.07
CA ALA A 123 -11.77 21.57 -12.34
C ALA A 123 -12.00 23.04 -11.96
N THR A 124 -13.17 23.61 -12.22
CA THR A 124 -13.46 25.05 -11.98
C THR A 124 -14.45 25.29 -10.85
N GLU A 125 -15.19 24.28 -10.39
CA GLU A 125 -16.18 24.40 -9.33
C GLU A 125 -16.05 23.27 -8.29
N GLY A 126 -17.15 22.90 -7.61
CA GLY A 126 -17.18 21.87 -6.58
C GLY A 126 -16.99 22.42 -5.17
N PHE A 127 -16.18 21.73 -4.37
CA PHE A 127 -15.90 22.07 -2.97
C PHE A 127 -14.69 22.99 -2.79
N TYR A 128 -13.98 23.34 -3.86
CA TYR A 128 -12.80 24.19 -3.75
C TYR A 128 -13.20 25.62 -3.34
N PRO A 129 -12.81 26.10 -2.13
CA PRO A 129 -13.32 27.34 -1.58
C PRO A 129 -12.74 28.61 -2.21
N ASP A 130 -11.67 28.46 -3.00
CA ASP A 130 -11.03 29.55 -3.73
C ASP A 130 -11.78 29.96 -5.01
N ARG A 131 -12.83 29.22 -5.40
CA ARG A 131 -13.52 29.39 -6.71
C ARG A 131 -15.04 29.21 -6.68
N ASN A 132 -15.63 28.98 -5.51
CA ASN A 132 -17.05 28.69 -5.33
C ASN A 132 -17.92 29.93 -5.02
N MET A 133 -17.32 31.12 -4.82
CA MET A 133 -18.04 32.36 -4.51
C MET A 133 -17.75 33.47 -5.53
N TYR A 134 -18.70 34.39 -5.74
CA TYR A 134 -18.48 35.60 -6.57
C TYR A 134 -17.52 36.59 -5.89
N LYS A 135 -17.61 36.73 -4.56
CA LYS A 135 -16.74 37.56 -3.73
C LYS A 135 -16.44 36.83 -2.41
N GLY A 136 -15.20 36.90 -1.95
CA GLY A 136 -14.73 36.17 -0.77
C GLY A 136 -14.39 34.71 -1.05
N LEU A 137 -14.14 33.95 0.02
CA LEU A 137 -13.92 32.51 -0.03
C LEU A 137 -15.18 31.80 0.46
N GLY A 138 -15.48 30.64 -0.12
CA GLY A 138 -16.61 29.82 0.36
C GLY A 138 -16.25 28.94 1.54
N GLU A 139 -15.23 29.27 2.31
CA GLU A 139 -14.83 28.57 3.54
C GLU A 139 -14.68 29.60 4.66
N PHE A 140 -15.32 29.34 5.78
CA PHE A 140 -15.42 30.30 6.88
C PHE A 140 -15.75 29.61 8.21
N MET A 141 -15.33 30.24 9.31
CA MET A 141 -15.62 29.78 10.66
C MET A 141 -16.56 30.77 11.37
N PRO A 142 -17.88 30.49 11.48
CA PRO A 142 -18.80 31.37 12.20
C PRO A 142 -18.55 31.40 13.71
N THR A 143 -17.95 30.34 14.27
CA THR A 143 -17.48 30.27 15.66
C THR A 143 -16.12 29.57 15.69
N GLU A 144 -15.44 29.57 16.85
CA GLU A 144 -14.11 28.95 16.99
C GLU A 144 -14.10 27.43 16.73
N ASP A 145 -15.23 26.75 16.92
CA ASP A 145 -15.36 25.29 16.79
C ASP A 145 -16.20 24.84 15.58
N VAL A 146 -16.62 25.77 14.71
CA VAL A 146 -17.42 25.45 13.53
C VAL A 146 -16.71 25.97 12.30
N ALA A 147 -16.34 25.05 11.39
CA ALA A 147 -15.85 25.37 10.06
C ALA A 147 -16.86 24.92 9.01
N LEU A 148 -17.20 25.82 8.08
CA LEU A 148 -18.16 25.57 7.01
C LEU A 148 -17.50 25.80 5.66
N SER A 149 -17.90 25.00 4.66
CA SER A 149 -17.51 25.17 3.27
C SER A 149 -18.72 25.07 2.34
N VAL A 150 -18.77 25.93 1.33
CA VAL A 150 -19.83 26.00 0.33
C VAL A 150 -19.49 25.09 -0.85
N ARG A 151 -20.46 24.33 -1.35
CA ARG A 151 -20.32 23.59 -2.60
C ARG A 151 -21.06 24.32 -3.72
N LYS A 152 -20.41 24.54 -4.86
CA LYS A 152 -21.02 25.15 -6.05
C LYS A 152 -20.97 24.20 -7.24
N LEU A 153 -22.12 23.98 -7.87
CA LEU A 153 -22.24 23.35 -9.19
C LEU A 153 -23.15 24.21 -10.07
N THR A 154 -22.70 24.55 -11.28
CA THR A 154 -23.53 25.19 -12.29
C THR A 154 -23.89 24.25 -13.43
N SER A 155 -25.02 24.53 -14.10
CA SER A 155 -25.42 23.82 -15.32
C SER A 155 -24.34 23.88 -16.38
N LYS A 156 -23.71 25.06 -16.55
CA LYS A 156 -22.62 25.26 -17.52
C LYS A 156 -21.49 24.28 -17.27
N ALA A 157 -20.98 24.18 -16.04
CA ALA A 157 -19.88 23.28 -15.71
C ALA A 157 -20.24 21.80 -15.86
N CYS A 158 -21.42 21.39 -15.39
CA CYS A 158 -21.90 20.02 -15.54
C CYS A 158 -22.08 19.63 -17.02
N GLU A 159 -22.67 20.49 -17.83
CA GLU A 159 -22.92 20.21 -19.25
C GLU A 159 -21.61 20.06 -20.03
N ARG A 160 -20.68 21.03 -19.88
CA ARG A 160 -19.44 21.03 -20.67
C ARG A 160 -18.54 19.85 -20.35
N ILE A 161 -18.38 19.49 -19.07
CA ILE A 161 -17.53 18.34 -18.71
C ILE A 161 -18.15 17.02 -19.18
N ALA A 162 -19.47 16.86 -19.08
CA ALA A 162 -20.16 15.69 -19.59
C ALA A 162 -20.00 15.61 -21.10
N ARG A 163 -20.22 16.71 -21.83
CA ARG A 163 -20.12 16.74 -23.29
C ARG A 163 -18.72 16.36 -23.79
N GLU A 164 -17.67 16.85 -23.14
CA GLU A 164 -16.29 16.44 -23.48
C GLU A 164 -16.04 14.96 -23.16
N ALA A 165 -16.59 14.43 -22.07
CA ALA A 165 -16.51 13.00 -21.76
C ALA A 165 -17.19 12.13 -22.82
N PHE A 166 -18.38 12.51 -23.29
CA PHE A 166 -19.10 11.81 -24.35
C PHE A 166 -18.39 11.90 -25.71
N LYS A 167 -17.85 13.07 -26.08
CA LYS A 167 -17.02 13.23 -27.30
C LYS A 167 -15.77 12.34 -27.27
N LEU A 168 -15.13 12.22 -26.10
CA LEU A 168 -13.99 11.31 -25.94
C LEU A 168 -14.44 9.84 -26.02
N ALA A 169 -15.56 9.48 -25.40
CA ALA A 169 -16.09 8.12 -25.42
C ALA A 169 -16.44 7.64 -26.84
N MET A 170 -16.94 8.53 -27.71
CA MET A 170 -17.21 8.23 -29.12
C MET A 170 -15.98 7.78 -29.92
N ARG A 171 -14.78 8.15 -29.49
CA ARG A 171 -13.50 7.76 -30.09
C ARG A 171 -12.84 6.57 -29.37
N ARG A 172 -13.48 6.05 -28.32
CA ARG A 172 -13.01 4.94 -27.48
C ARG A 172 -14.09 3.85 -27.45
N GLY A 173 -14.18 3.10 -26.35
CA GLY A 173 -15.14 2.01 -26.18
C GLY A 173 -16.61 2.42 -26.00
N LYS A 174 -17.00 3.65 -26.37
CA LYS A 174 -18.39 4.17 -26.27
C LYS A 174 -19.05 3.91 -24.92
N LYS A 175 -18.32 4.12 -23.82
CA LYS A 175 -18.82 3.96 -22.46
C LYS A 175 -18.45 5.16 -21.58
N VAL A 176 -19.42 5.66 -20.83
CA VAL A 176 -19.26 6.72 -19.82
C VAL A 176 -19.83 6.24 -18.49
N THR A 177 -19.10 6.48 -17.41
CA THR A 177 -19.57 6.23 -16.04
C THR A 177 -19.57 7.55 -15.27
N ALA A 178 -20.76 8.00 -14.85
CA ALA A 178 -20.91 9.16 -14.00
C ALA A 178 -20.65 8.78 -12.53
N VAL A 179 -19.62 9.36 -11.91
CA VAL A 179 -19.25 9.07 -10.53
C VAL A 179 -19.74 10.19 -9.62
N HIS A 180 -20.51 9.87 -8.58
CA HIS A 180 -21.22 10.86 -7.75
C HIS A 180 -21.48 10.35 -6.33
N LYS A 181 -22.13 11.12 -5.46
CA LYS A 181 -22.62 10.70 -4.14
C LYS A 181 -24.04 11.22 -3.90
N ALA A 182 -24.91 11.04 -4.89
CA ALA A 182 -26.29 11.57 -4.89
C ALA A 182 -27.20 10.94 -3.82
N ASN A 183 -26.79 9.81 -3.23
CA ASN A 183 -27.44 9.23 -2.06
C ASN A 183 -27.28 10.09 -0.79
N ASN A 184 -26.26 10.94 -0.71
CA ASN A 184 -26.06 11.90 0.38
C ASN A 184 -26.22 13.35 -0.09
N PHE A 185 -25.68 13.69 -1.26
CA PHE A 185 -25.77 15.01 -1.87
C PHE A 185 -26.93 15.09 -2.87
N ILE A 186 -28.14 14.93 -2.36
CA ILE A 186 -29.38 14.78 -3.15
C ILE A 186 -29.54 15.91 -4.17
N ILE A 187 -29.33 17.16 -3.75
CA ILE A 187 -29.52 18.33 -4.63
C ILE A 187 -28.34 18.49 -5.59
N THR A 188 -27.10 18.61 -5.07
CA THR A 188 -25.96 18.96 -5.93
C THR A 188 -25.58 17.82 -6.87
N ASP A 189 -25.48 16.59 -6.37
CA ASP A 189 -25.10 15.46 -7.22
C ASP A 189 -26.29 14.93 -8.04
N GLY A 190 -27.52 15.10 -7.56
CA GLY A 190 -28.72 14.92 -8.38
C GLY A 190 -28.72 15.86 -9.59
N PHE A 191 -28.44 17.15 -9.35
CA PHE A 191 -28.32 18.15 -10.41
C PHE A 191 -27.20 17.85 -11.42
N PHE A 192 -26.06 17.34 -10.96
CA PHE A 192 -25.00 16.84 -11.84
C PHE A 192 -25.48 15.69 -12.73
N LEU A 193 -26.11 14.67 -12.16
CA LEU A 193 -26.64 13.52 -12.90
C LEU A 193 -27.69 13.92 -13.95
N ASP A 194 -28.58 14.86 -13.62
CA ASP A 194 -29.59 15.35 -14.55
C ASP A 194 -28.96 15.95 -15.81
N TRP A 195 -27.89 16.74 -15.65
CA TRP A 195 -27.15 17.31 -16.78
C TRP A 195 -26.36 16.25 -17.56
N VAL A 196 -25.75 15.27 -16.89
CA VAL A 196 -25.08 14.15 -17.59
C VAL A 196 -26.08 13.37 -18.45
N ARG A 197 -27.26 13.05 -17.90
CA ARG A 197 -28.34 12.36 -18.61
C ARG A 197 -28.90 13.19 -19.75
N LYS A 198 -28.99 14.51 -19.58
CA LYS A 198 -29.40 15.42 -20.65
C LYS A 198 -28.40 15.43 -21.81
N VAL A 199 -27.11 15.49 -21.53
CA VAL A 199 -26.06 15.42 -22.57
C VAL A 199 -26.07 14.05 -23.26
N HIS A 200 -26.32 12.96 -22.54
CA HIS A 200 -26.41 11.62 -23.13
C HIS A 200 -27.44 11.50 -24.26
N GLN A 201 -28.52 12.30 -24.22
CA GLN A 201 -29.53 12.32 -25.29
C GLN A 201 -28.93 12.71 -26.66
N ASP A 202 -27.85 13.50 -26.67
CA ASP A 202 -27.10 13.87 -27.88
C ASP A 202 -26.14 12.74 -28.34
N PHE A 203 -25.90 11.72 -27.51
CA PHE A 203 -24.96 10.62 -27.75
C PHE A 203 -25.60 9.26 -27.43
N PRO A 204 -26.67 8.85 -28.14
CA PRO A 204 -27.41 7.61 -27.84
C PRO A 204 -26.59 6.33 -28.06
N GLU A 205 -25.49 6.41 -28.79
CA GLU A 205 -24.58 5.28 -29.04
C GLU A 205 -23.64 4.97 -27.86
N VAL A 206 -23.53 5.89 -26.88
CA VAL A 206 -22.62 5.74 -25.74
C VAL A 206 -23.37 5.13 -24.57
N GLU A 207 -22.90 3.98 -24.07
CA GLU A 207 -23.42 3.38 -22.84
C GLU A 207 -23.17 4.31 -21.65
N LEU A 208 -24.23 4.72 -20.96
CA LEU A 208 -24.16 5.51 -19.72
C LEU A 208 -24.55 4.65 -18.52
N ASN A 209 -23.66 4.59 -17.52
CA ASN A 209 -24.00 4.12 -16.17
C ASN A 209 -23.63 5.19 -15.13
N ASP A 210 -24.17 5.08 -13.93
CA ASP A 210 -23.76 5.87 -12.77
C ASP A 210 -23.35 4.98 -11.58
N VAL A 211 -22.37 5.44 -10.81
CA VAL A 211 -21.79 4.71 -9.67
C VAL A 211 -21.50 5.69 -8.54
N ILE A 212 -21.82 5.29 -7.31
CA ILE A 212 -21.46 6.07 -6.12
C ILE A 212 -19.95 6.04 -5.88
N ILE A 213 -19.35 7.16 -5.47
CA ILE A 213 -17.89 7.35 -5.40
C ILE A 213 -17.18 6.33 -4.49
N ASP A 214 -17.83 5.88 -3.42
CA ASP A 214 -17.34 4.82 -2.53
C ASP A 214 -17.31 3.45 -3.22
N ALA A 215 -18.35 3.09 -3.97
CA ALA A 215 -18.33 1.88 -4.79
C ALA A 215 -17.29 2.01 -5.91
N MET A 216 -17.18 3.18 -6.55
CA MET A 216 -16.18 3.42 -7.58
C MET A 216 -14.77 3.31 -7.02
N ALA A 217 -14.50 3.84 -5.83
CA ALA A 217 -13.20 3.72 -5.17
C ALA A 217 -12.88 2.25 -4.86
N ALA A 218 -13.85 1.46 -4.40
CA ALA A 218 -13.66 0.02 -4.20
C ALA A 218 -13.39 -0.74 -5.52
N HIS A 219 -14.01 -0.31 -6.62
CA HIS A 219 -13.74 -0.86 -7.95
C HIS A 219 -12.40 -0.41 -8.54
N LEU A 220 -11.95 0.80 -8.22
CA LEU A 220 -10.80 1.47 -8.86
C LEU A 220 -9.52 1.52 -8.04
N ASP A 221 -9.51 1.16 -6.76
CA ASP A 221 -8.33 1.06 -5.87
C ASP A 221 -7.18 2.04 -6.23
N LEU A 222 -7.46 3.36 -6.39
CA LEU A 222 -6.55 4.42 -6.88
C LEU A 222 -5.93 4.22 -8.29
N ALA A 223 -6.71 4.52 -9.33
CA ALA A 223 -6.38 4.36 -10.75
C ALA A 223 -4.96 4.79 -11.21
N SER A 224 -4.39 5.91 -10.74
CA SER A 224 -3.08 6.36 -11.23
C SER A 224 -1.91 5.53 -10.67
N GLU A 225 -1.95 5.15 -9.39
CA GLU A 225 -0.95 4.27 -8.79
C GLU A 225 -1.07 2.83 -9.31
N LEU A 226 -2.29 2.36 -9.57
CA LEU A 226 -2.54 1.04 -10.17
C LEU A 226 -2.01 0.86 -11.60
N SER A 227 -1.81 1.97 -12.32
CA SER A 227 -1.26 1.94 -13.67
C SER A 227 0.26 1.70 -13.70
N GLY A 228 0.92 1.71 -12.54
CA GLY A 228 2.32 1.33 -12.32
C GLY A 228 3.08 2.33 -11.43
N SER A 229 2.85 3.64 -11.59
CA SER A 229 3.44 4.72 -10.78
C SER A 229 2.69 6.02 -11.04
N LEU A 230 2.58 6.91 -10.04
CA LEU A 230 2.11 8.29 -10.23
C LEU A 230 2.93 9.03 -11.30
N GLY A 231 4.21 8.65 -11.46
CA GLY A 231 5.11 9.16 -12.48
C GLY A 231 4.69 8.81 -13.90
N LEU A 232 3.76 7.87 -14.13
CA LEU A 232 3.34 7.41 -15.46
C LEU A 232 2.03 8.02 -15.94
N ALA A 233 1.39 8.86 -15.12
CA ALA A 233 0.06 9.37 -15.39
C ALA A 233 0.13 10.80 -15.92
N GLY A 234 -0.12 10.99 -17.22
CA GLY A 234 -0.17 12.32 -17.86
C GLY A 234 -1.47 13.06 -17.53
N SER A 235 -1.46 14.40 -17.54
CA SER A 235 -2.69 15.19 -17.39
C SER A 235 -2.65 16.49 -18.17
N ILE A 236 -3.80 16.88 -18.71
CA ILE A 236 -4.02 18.22 -19.25
C ILE A 236 -5.21 18.87 -18.55
N ASN A 237 -5.17 20.19 -18.42
CA ASN A 237 -6.33 21.02 -18.11
C ASN A 237 -6.64 21.82 -19.37
N ALA A 238 -7.82 21.64 -19.94
CA ALA A 238 -8.17 22.21 -21.23
C ALA A 238 -9.51 22.95 -21.20
N ASN A 239 -9.65 23.90 -22.11
CA ASN A 239 -10.90 24.55 -22.41
C ASN A 239 -11.07 24.61 -23.92
N ALA A 240 -11.93 23.74 -24.45
CA ALA A 240 -12.24 23.67 -25.88
C ALA A 240 -12.93 24.94 -26.42
N GLU A 241 -13.62 25.72 -25.57
CA GLU A 241 -14.28 26.98 -25.99
C GLU A 241 -13.27 28.09 -26.25
N THR A 242 -12.18 28.13 -25.46
CA THR A 242 -11.13 29.16 -25.58
C THR A 242 -9.93 28.71 -26.41
N GLY A 243 -9.79 27.41 -26.65
CA GLY A 243 -8.60 26.83 -27.30
C GLY A 243 -7.36 26.76 -26.41
N LEU A 244 -7.49 27.04 -25.11
CA LEU A 244 -6.39 27.01 -24.15
C LEU A 244 -6.21 25.62 -23.52
N VAL A 245 -4.95 25.23 -23.33
CA VAL A 245 -4.57 23.96 -22.71
C VAL A 245 -3.30 24.09 -21.89
N CYS A 246 -3.26 23.38 -20.76
CA CYS A 246 -2.13 23.30 -19.86
C CYS A 246 -1.76 21.84 -19.60
N ALA A 247 -0.59 21.41 -20.06
CA ALA A 247 0.05 20.17 -19.63
C ALA A 247 0.54 20.31 -18.18
N GLN A 248 0.25 19.31 -17.35
CA GLN A 248 0.68 19.30 -15.95
C GLN A 248 0.92 17.88 -15.47
N ALA A 249 2.05 17.66 -14.79
CA ALA A 249 2.29 16.40 -14.08
C ALA A 249 1.15 16.11 -13.08
N GLN A 250 0.81 14.83 -12.89
CA GLN A 250 -0.20 14.44 -11.91
C GLN A 250 0.30 14.48 -10.47
N HIS A 251 1.60 14.27 -10.26
CA HIS A 251 2.23 14.25 -8.94
C HIS A 251 2.62 15.65 -8.44
N GLY A 252 2.91 15.75 -7.14
CA GLY A 252 3.41 16.96 -6.50
C GLY A 252 4.91 17.20 -6.76
N SER A 253 5.47 18.19 -6.05
CA SER A 253 6.84 18.66 -6.20
C SER A 253 7.92 17.76 -5.59
N ALA A 254 7.54 16.74 -4.81
CA ALA A 254 8.46 15.76 -4.23
C ALA A 254 9.75 16.41 -3.64
N PRO A 255 9.61 17.31 -2.64
CA PRO A 255 10.73 18.10 -2.12
C PRO A 255 11.82 17.22 -1.47
N ASP A 256 11.49 16.00 -1.07
CA ASP A 256 12.41 14.99 -0.52
C ASP A 256 13.48 14.52 -1.53
N ILE A 257 13.20 14.62 -2.83
CA ILE A 257 14.11 14.22 -3.92
C ILE A 257 14.49 15.37 -4.85
N GLU A 258 14.17 16.61 -4.48
CA GLU A 258 14.54 17.81 -5.23
C GLU A 258 16.07 17.90 -5.44
N ASN A 259 16.48 18.27 -6.66
CA ASN A 259 17.87 18.42 -7.10
C ASN A 259 18.73 17.14 -7.01
N GLN A 260 18.12 15.98 -6.81
CA GLN A 260 18.82 14.70 -6.80
C GLN A 260 18.87 14.03 -8.18
N ASN A 261 18.15 14.56 -9.18
CA ASN A 261 18.08 14.02 -10.54
C ASN A 261 17.59 12.56 -10.57
N ILE A 262 16.72 12.16 -9.65
CA ILE A 262 16.17 10.80 -9.56
C ILE A 262 14.65 10.74 -9.79
N ALA A 263 14.00 11.87 -10.04
CA ALA A 263 12.59 11.94 -10.34
C ALA A 263 12.24 11.29 -11.68
N ASN A 264 11.05 10.71 -11.78
CA ASN A 264 10.52 10.19 -13.04
C ASN A 264 9.83 11.30 -13.85
N PRO A 265 10.37 11.70 -15.02
CA PRO A 265 9.79 12.79 -15.80
C PRO A 265 8.60 12.35 -16.68
N SER A 266 8.25 11.05 -16.69
CA SER A 266 7.26 10.49 -17.62
C SER A 266 5.90 11.18 -17.56
N SER A 267 5.45 11.63 -16.37
CA SER A 267 4.13 12.24 -16.19
C SER A 267 4.04 13.56 -16.97
N LEU A 268 5.05 14.40 -16.88
CA LEU A 268 5.08 15.68 -17.58
C LEU A 268 5.33 15.48 -19.09
N ILE A 269 6.19 14.53 -19.47
CA ILE A 269 6.40 14.12 -20.87
C ILE A 269 5.08 13.68 -21.52
N LEU A 270 4.36 12.76 -20.88
CA LEU A 270 3.06 12.28 -21.36
C LEU A 270 2.00 13.39 -21.36
N SER A 271 2.08 14.34 -20.42
CA SER A 271 1.19 15.51 -20.40
C SER A 271 1.42 16.43 -21.61
N VAL A 272 2.68 16.61 -22.02
CA VAL A 272 3.02 17.35 -23.25
C VAL A 272 2.57 16.60 -24.48
N ALA A 273 2.74 15.26 -24.53
CA ALA A 273 2.21 14.44 -25.60
C ALA A 273 0.69 14.61 -25.76
N MET A 274 -0.05 14.54 -24.65
CA MET A 274 -1.50 14.79 -24.63
C MET A 274 -1.86 16.20 -25.09
N MET A 275 -1.08 17.21 -24.69
CA MET A 275 -1.29 18.60 -25.11
C MET A 275 -1.10 18.78 -26.61
N LEU A 276 -0.06 18.17 -27.20
CA LEU A 276 0.17 18.19 -28.66
C LEU A 276 -0.98 17.51 -29.40
N THR A 277 -1.39 16.32 -28.96
CA THR A 277 -2.54 15.62 -29.55
C THR A 277 -3.80 16.47 -29.47
N TRP A 278 -4.10 17.05 -28.31
CA TRP A 278 -5.26 17.91 -28.13
C TRP A 278 -5.23 19.15 -29.03
N LEU A 279 -4.09 19.85 -29.11
CA LEU A 279 -3.92 21.01 -30.01
C LEU A 279 -4.05 20.61 -31.48
N GLY A 280 -3.47 19.47 -31.85
CA GLY A 280 -3.56 18.90 -33.19
C GLY A 280 -5.01 18.61 -33.58
N GLU A 281 -5.78 18.00 -32.69
CA GLU A 281 -7.20 17.71 -32.91
C GLU A 281 -8.04 18.99 -33.00
N GLN A 282 -7.88 19.92 -32.04
CA GLN A 282 -8.67 21.16 -32.01
C GLN A 282 -8.41 22.07 -33.21
N ARG A 283 -7.19 22.04 -33.75
CA ARG A 283 -6.75 22.95 -34.83
C ARG A 283 -6.63 22.26 -36.19
N GLY A 284 -6.89 20.95 -36.28
CA GLY A 284 -6.74 20.18 -37.51
C GLY A 284 -5.30 20.11 -38.02
N LEU A 285 -4.34 19.85 -37.12
CA LEU A 285 -2.90 19.80 -37.40
C LEU A 285 -2.37 18.36 -37.18
N PRO A 286 -2.38 17.49 -38.22
CA PRO A 286 -2.02 16.08 -38.09
C PRO A 286 -0.61 15.84 -37.54
N ALA A 287 0.35 16.66 -37.95
CA ALA A 287 1.74 16.56 -37.49
C ALA A 287 1.87 16.66 -35.95
N MET A 288 0.99 17.42 -35.29
CA MET A 288 0.98 17.48 -33.82
C MET A 288 0.37 16.24 -33.17
N VAL A 289 -0.65 15.66 -33.78
CA VAL A 289 -1.24 14.38 -33.32
C VAL A 289 -0.23 13.25 -33.46
N GLU A 290 0.50 13.23 -34.58
CA GLU A 290 1.58 12.28 -34.84
C GLU A 290 2.73 12.47 -33.84
N ALA A 291 3.14 13.72 -33.57
CA ALA A 291 4.18 14.02 -32.58
C ALA A 291 3.79 13.60 -31.16
N GLY A 292 2.55 13.86 -30.73
CA GLY A 292 2.05 13.40 -29.43
C GLY A 292 2.06 11.87 -29.34
N SER A 293 1.58 11.19 -30.38
CA SER A 293 1.60 9.72 -30.46
C SER A 293 3.03 9.16 -30.44
N ALA A 294 3.98 9.81 -31.12
CA ALA A 294 5.38 9.39 -31.13
C ALA A 294 6.05 9.50 -29.76
N ILE A 295 5.77 10.57 -29.00
CA ILE A 295 6.26 10.72 -27.63
C ILE A 295 5.67 9.63 -26.72
N GLU A 296 4.37 9.34 -26.83
CA GLU A 296 3.73 8.29 -26.03
C GLU A 296 4.33 6.91 -26.30
N HIS A 297 4.55 6.56 -27.58
CA HIS A 297 5.22 5.31 -27.96
C HIS A 297 6.68 5.26 -27.50
N ALA A 298 7.42 6.37 -27.60
CA ALA A 298 8.81 6.42 -27.16
C ALA A 298 8.95 6.19 -25.65
N VAL A 299 8.06 6.79 -24.85
CA VAL A 299 7.99 6.53 -23.41
C VAL A 299 7.77 5.04 -23.15
N ASP A 300 6.84 4.41 -23.87
CA ASP A 300 6.55 2.98 -23.69
C ASP A 300 7.74 2.09 -24.09
N ALA A 301 8.38 2.38 -25.23
CA ALA A 301 9.54 1.62 -25.71
C ALA A 301 10.74 1.70 -24.75
N VAL A 302 10.99 2.90 -24.20
CA VAL A 302 12.04 3.09 -23.19
C VAL A 302 11.70 2.33 -21.91
N LEU A 303 10.45 2.39 -21.45
CA LEU A 303 10.02 1.71 -20.22
C LEU A 303 9.94 0.18 -20.34
N GLU A 304 9.73 -0.35 -21.54
CA GLU A 304 9.66 -1.80 -21.76
C GLU A 304 10.95 -2.49 -21.31
N ASN A 305 12.11 -1.88 -21.56
CA ASN A 305 13.41 -2.34 -21.06
C ASN A 305 13.61 -1.97 -19.57
N PRO A 306 13.70 -2.95 -18.64
CA PRO A 306 13.91 -2.68 -17.22
C PRO A 306 15.18 -1.87 -16.90
N ALA A 307 16.23 -2.01 -17.71
CA ALA A 307 17.49 -1.29 -17.51
C ALA A 307 17.35 0.22 -17.76
N ASN A 308 16.31 0.64 -18.49
CA ASN A 308 16.06 2.03 -18.84
C ASN A 308 15.11 2.74 -17.85
N ARG A 309 14.59 2.01 -16.85
CA ARG A 309 13.58 2.54 -15.93
C ARG A 309 14.19 3.45 -14.87
N THR A 310 13.40 4.39 -14.39
CA THR A 310 13.70 5.21 -13.21
C THR A 310 13.48 4.41 -11.92
N ARG A 311 13.99 4.95 -10.81
CA ARG A 311 14.04 4.25 -9.52
C ARG A 311 12.67 3.87 -8.97
N ASP A 312 11.66 4.71 -9.16
CA ASP A 312 10.27 4.44 -8.77
C ASP A 312 9.65 3.25 -9.52
N LEU A 313 10.23 2.88 -10.67
CA LEU A 313 9.83 1.75 -11.49
C LEU A 313 10.81 0.57 -11.42
N GLY A 314 11.68 0.56 -10.41
CA GLY A 314 12.63 -0.53 -10.13
C GLY A 314 13.92 -0.50 -10.98
N GLY A 315 14.20 0.58 -11.70
CA GLY A 315 15.44 0.75 -12.46
C GLY A 315 16.46 1.68 -11.77
N GLN A 316 17.52 2.05 -12.50
CA GLN A 316 18.61 2.89 -12.01
C GLN A 316 18.85 4.16 -12.84
N VAL A 317 18.03 4.39 -13.88
CA VAL A 317 18.18 5.56 -14.75
C VAL A 317 17.72 6.81 -14.03
N ASN A 318 18.53 7.87 -14.16
CA ASN A 318 18.28 9.17 -13.56
C ASN A 318 17.38 10.04 -14.47
N THR A 319 16.83 11.14 -13.96
CA THR A 319 15.82 11.96 -14.66
C THR A 319 16.28 12.41 -16.04
N GLY A 320 17.47 13.01 -16.13
CA GLY A 320 18.03 13.49 -17.39
C GLY A 320 18.31 12.37 -18.38
N ALA A 321 18.90 11.26 -17.94
CA ALA A 321 19.18 10.11 -18.80
C ALA A 321 17.90 9.49 -19.35
N PHE A 322 16.83 9.40 -18.55
CA PHE A 322 15.54 8.93 -19.02
C PHE A 322 14.96 9.87 -20.11
N GLY A 323 15.00 11.19 -19.87
CA GLY A 323 14.59 12.19 -20.86
C GLY A 323 15.36 12.07 -22.18
N ALA A 324 16.67 11.89 -22.11
CA ALA A 324 17.52 11.71 -23.28
C ALA A 324 17.23 10.40 -24.05
N LEU A 325 16.97 9.30 -23.35
CA LEU A 325 16.56 8.03 -23.97
C LEU A 325 15.24 8.19 -24.73
N VAL A 326 14.25 8.83 -24.11
CA VAL A 326 12.96 9.11 -24.77
C VAL A 326 13.14 10.06 -25.95
N ALA A 327 13.95 11.10 -25.82
CA ALA A 327 14.22 12.05 -26.90
C ALA A 327 14.91 11.37 -28.10
N ALA A 328 15.86 10.45 -27.86
CA ALA A 328 16.54 9.68 -28.90
C ALA A 328 15.58 8.72 -29.62
N GLU A 329 14.70 8.05 -28.89
CA GLU A 329 13.64 7.20 -29.45
C GLU A 329 12.65 8.03 -30.29
N VAL A 330 12.25 9.22 -29.80
CA VAL A 330 11.45 10.18 -30.56
C VAL A 330 12.19 10.66 -31.81
N ALA A 331 13.51 10.87 -31.78
CA ALA A 331 14.27 11.28 -32.95
C ALA A 331 14.44 10.16 -34.00
N GLY A 332 14.20 8.89 -33.63
CA GLY A 332 14.42 7.73 -34.49
C GLY A 332 15.90 7.33 -34.61
N THR A 333 16.74 7.77 -33.67
CA THR A 333 18.16 7.41 -33.61
C THR A 333 18.35 6.21 -32.68
N ALA A 334 18.62 5.03 -33.24
CA ALA A 334 19.06 3.88 -32.44
C ALA A 334 20.38 4.23 -31.76
N LEU A 335 20.38 4.37 -30.44
CA LEU A 335 21.61 4.45 -29.66
C LEU A 335 22.27 3.07 -29.70
N ALA A 336 23.42 2.99 -30.37
CA ALA A 336 24.32 1.85 -30.22
C ALA A 336 24.58 1.68 -28.72
N GLN A 337 24.11 0.58 -28.15
CA GLN A 337 24.45 0.21 -26.78
C GLN A 337 25.97 0.01 -26.74
N ASP A 338 26.67 0.82 -25.96
CA ASP A 338 28.09 0.60 -25.70
C ASP A 338 28.26 -0.79 -25.07
N VAL A 339 29.06 -1.63 -25.73
CA VAL A 339 29.41 -2.97 -25.27
C VAL A 339 30.19 -2.84 -23.95
N PRO A 340 29.73 -3.45 -22.84
CA PRO A 340 30.45 -3.39 -21.57
C PRO A 340 31.88 -3.94 -21.70
N ALA A 341 32.83 -3.30 -21.03
CA ALA A 341 34.23 -3.73 -21.04
C ALA A 341 34.37 -5.17 -20.50
N GLY A 342 34.88 -6.08 -21.34
CA GLY A 342 35.08 -7.50 -21.00
C GLY A 342 34.63 -8.50 -22.08
N TYR A 343 33.92 -8.05 -23.12
CA TYR A 343 33.50 -8.89 -24.24
C TYR A 343 34.53 -8.90 -25.40
N PRO A 344 34.61 -9.99 -26.20
CA PRO A 344 35.50 -10.07 -27.35
C PRO A 344 35.22 -8.97 -28.38
N ALA A 345 36.27 -8.43 -29.00
CA ALA A 345 36.17 -7.29 -29.92
C ALA A 345 35.27 -7.52 -31.15
N ASP A 346 34.94 -8.78 -31.45
CA ASP A 346 34.12 -9.23 -32.56
C ASP A 346 32.67 -9.60 -32.18
N TYR A 347 32.26 -9.43 -30.92
CA TYR A 347 30.96 -9.86 -30.39
C TYR A 347 29.75 -9.39 -31.21
N ALA A 348 29.75 -8.12 -31.64
CA ALA A 348 28.69 -7.58 -32.49
C ALA A 348 28.62 -8.25 -33.87
N ALA A 349 29.78 -8.64 -34.43
CA ALA A 349 29.86 -9.37 -35.69
C ALA A 349 29.45 -10.85 -35.52
N THR A 350 29.74 -11.45 -34.37
CA THR A 350 29.30 -12.82 -34.01
C THR A 350 27.77 -12.90 -33.88
N VAL A 351 27.14 -11.87 -33.31
CA VAL A 351 25.68 -11.79 -33.18
C VAL A 351 24.99 -11.64 -34.55
N GLU A 352 25.56 -10.85 -35.48
CA GLU A 352 25.00 -10.76 -36.84
C GLU A 352 25.27 -12.00 -37.70
N ALA A 353 26.41 -12.67 -37.52
CA ALA A 353 26.67 -13.97 -38.13
C ALA A 353 25.65 -15.03 -37.65
N ALA A 354 25.27 -15.01 -36.37
CA ALA A 354 24.27 -15.94 -35.83
C ALA A 354 22.84 -15.66 -36.35
N LYS A 355 22.45 -14.38 -36.46
CA LYS A 355 21.15 -13.99 -37.04
C LYS A 355 21.04 -14.37 -38.51
N SER A 356 22.11 -14.22 -39.30
CA SER A 356 22.11 -14.55 -40.72
C SER A 356 22.10 -16.05 -41.03
N GLN A 357 22.54 -16.90 -40.09
CA GLN A 357 22.64 -18.35 -40.28
C GLN A 357 21.49 -19.16 -39.65
N GLY A 358 20.60 -18.53 -38.89
CA GLY A 358 19.43 -19.20 -38.29
C GLY A 358 19.77 -20.25 -37.23
N LYS A 359 21.00 -20.26 -36.70
CA LYS A 359 21.45 -21.11 -35.60
C LYS A 359 21.68 -20.27 -34.35
N VAL A 360 21.18 -20.75 -33.21
CA VAL A 360 21.45 -20.16 -31.89
C VAL A 360 22.29 -21.16 -31.09
N VAL A 361 23.44 -20.72 -30.58
CA VAL A 361 24.28 -21.49 -29.65
C VAL A 361 23.94 -21.01 -28.24
N ILE A 362 23.48 -21.91 -27.38
CA ILE A 362 23.10 -21.58 -26.01
C ILE A 362 24.12 -22.18 -25.05
N TYR A 363 24.65 -21.35 -24.16
CA TYR A 363 25.53 -21.77 -23.07
C TYR A 363 24.68 -22.00 -21.81
N THR A 364 24.59 -23.23 -21.31
CA THR A 364 23.82 -23.57 -20.10
C THR A 364 24.61 -24.54 -19.21
N SER A 365 24.41 -24.49 -17.90
CA SER A 365 25.10 -25.30 -16.89
C SER A 365 24.20 -26.41 -16.32
N THR A 366 23.64 -27.27 -17.17
CA THR A 366 22.74 -28.36 -16.75
C THR A 366 23.17 -29.70 -17.34
N ASP A 367 22.86 -30.78 -16.62
CA ASP A 367 23.17 -32.16 -16.99
C ASP A 367 22.79 -32.48 -18.45
N ILE A 368 23.78 -32.98 -19.21
CA ILE A 368 23.73 -33.30 -20.64
C ILE A 368 22.51 -34.17 -20.97
N ALA A 369 22.11 -35.08 -20.08
CA ALA A 369 21.02 -36.02 -20.34
C ALA A 369 19.63 -35.34 -20.37
N GLN A 370 19.41 -34.31 -19.55
CA GLN A 370 18.13 -33.57 -19.53
C GLN A 370 18.09 -32.48 -20.60
N ALA A 371 19.22 -31.84 -20.89
CA ALA A 371 19.32 -30.81 -21.90
C ALA A 371 19.03 -31.36 -23.31
N GLN A 372 19.53 -32.57 -23.63
CA GLN A 372 19.34 -33.16 -24.96
C GLN A 372 17.88 -33.45 -25.28
N ALA A 373 17.09 -33.97 -24.32
CA ALA A 373 15.66 -34.25 -24.52
C ALA A 373 14.84 -32.97 -24.79
N LEU A 374 15.19 -31.87 -24.13
CA LEU A 374 14.58 -30.56 -24.31
C LEU A 374 14.98 -29.93 -25.66
N LEU A 375 16.25 -30.05 -26.05
CA LEU A 375 16.79 -29.59 -27.33
C LEU A 375 16.19 -30.34 -28.52
N ASP A 376 16.01 -31.66 -28.39
CA ASP A 376 15.39 -32.51 -29.40
C ASP A 376 13.90 -32.17 -29.56
N ALA A 377 13.17 -31.94 -28.45
CA ALA A 377 11.78 -31.51 -28.47
C ALA A 377 11.60 -30.09 -29.07
N PHE A 378 12.55 -29.20 -28.80
CA PHE A 378 12.55 -27.83 -29.34
C PHE A 378 12.86 -27.82 -30.85
N THR A 379 13.86 -28.58 -31.27
CA THR A 379 14.22 -28.74 -32.69
C THR A 379 13.07 -29.36 -33.48
N ALA A 380 12.41 -30.39 -32.91
CA ALA A 380 11.24 -31.03 -33.53
C ALA A 380 10.03 -30.08 -33.67
N LYS A 381 9.84 -29.16 -32.70
CA LYS A 381 8.70 -28.24 -32.69
C LYS A 381 8.90 -27.00 -33.55
N TYR A 382 10.13 -26.50 -33.66
CA TYR A 382 10.41 -25.19 -34.26
C TYR A 382 11.34 -25.24 -35.48
N GLY A 383 11.94 -26.39 -35.81
CA GLY A 383 12.79 -26.58 -36.99
C GLY A 383 14.17 -25.90 -36.90
N ILE A 384 14.58 -25.47 -35.70
CA ILE A 384 15.84 -24.76 -35.45
C ILE A 384 16.82 -25.71 -34.76
N ALA A 385 18.01 -25.90 -35.34
CA ALA A 385 19.05 -26.76 -34.79
C ALA A 385 19.93 -25.99 -33.78
N VAL A 386 20.10 -26.55 -32.58
CA VAL A 386 20.90 -25.97 -31.49
C VAL A 386 22.09 -26.89 -31.18
N GLU A 387 23.29 -26.33 -31.05
CA GLU A 387 24.55 -27.06 -30.83
C GLU A 387 25.09 -26.78 -29.42
N TYR A 388 25.51 -27.81 -28.69
CA TYR A 388 26.04 -27.73 -27.32
C TYR A 388 27.57 -27.64 -27.31
N ASN A 389 28.15 -26.78 -26.47
CA ASN A 389 29.59 -26.67 -26.30
C ASN A 389 29.96 -26.45 -24.81
N ASP A 390 30.85 -27.29 -24.28
CA ASP A 390 31.24 -27.34 -22.87
C ASP A 390 32.59 -26.61 -22.64
N LEU A 391 32.59 -25.59 -21.80
CA LEU A 391 33.80 -24.91 -21.33
C LEU A 391 33.84 -25.03 -19.80
N GLY A 392 34.64 -25.99 -19.33
CA GLY A 392 34.65 -26.46 -17.95
C GLY A 392 35.08 -25.44 -16.88
N THR A 393 34.39 -25.56 -15.73
CA THR A 393 34.82 -25.35 -14.33
C THR A 393 35.70 -24.14 -13.97
N ASN A 394 35.23 -23.21 -13.12
CA ASN A 394 35.15 -23.39 -11.65
C ASN A 394 34.89 -22.08 -10.86
N GLY A 395 34.02 -22.19 -9.84
CA GLY A 395 34.30 -21.68 -8.49
C GLY A 395 33.87 -20.26 -8.11
N ALA A 396 33.90 -19.28 -9.02
CA ALA A 396 33.52 -17.89 -8.68
C ALA A 396 32.01 -17.65 -8.85
N TYR A 397 31.42 -18.20 -9.91
CA TYR A 397 30.01 -18.05 -10.24
C TYR A 397 29.10 -18.79 -9.25
N ASN A 398 29.49 -20.00 -8.82
CA ASN A 398 28.73 -20.76 -7.81
C ASN A 398 28.85 -20.15 -6.41
N ARG A 399 29.90 -19.36 -6.12
CA ARG A 399 29.98 -18.63 -4.85
C ARG A 399 29.04 -17.43 -4.87
N ALA A 400 29.00 -16.69 -5.98
CA ALA A 400 28.04 -15.60 -6.19
C ALA A 400 26.59 -16.10 -6.25
N ILE A 401 26.32 -17.28 -6.82
CA ILE A 401 24.98 -17.90 -6.82
C ILE A 401 24.64 -18.49 -5.45
N SER A 402 25.57 -19.11 -4.72
CA SER A 402 25.27 -19.57 -3.35
C SER A 402 25.10 -18.41 -2.36
N GLU A 403 25.84 -17.31 -2.53
CA GLU A 403 25.65 -16.07 -1.77
C GLU A 403 24.36 -15.33 -2.21
N ALA A 404 24.00 -15.39 -3.50
CA ALA A 404 22.73 -14.84 -4.01
C ALA A 404 21.51 -15.70 -3.66
N ALA A 405 21.64 -17.04 -3.63
CA ALA A 405 20.60 -17.98 -3.22
C ALA A 405 20.36 -17.92 -1.70
N ALA A 406 21.40 -17.62 -0.92
CA ALA A 406 21.24 -17.25 0.49
C ALA A 406 20.50 -15.91 0.67
N SER A 407 20.43 -15.06 -0.37
CA SER A 407 19.78 -13.74 -0.34
C SER A 407 18.39 -13.69 -1.00
N GLN A 408 17.91 -14.77 -1.62
CA GLN A 408 16.66 -14.81 -2.40
C GLN A 408 15.58 -15.78 -1.91
N MET A 409 15.76 -16.44 -0.76
CA MET A 409 14.70 -17.30 -0.16
C MET A 409 13.36 -16.56 0.02
N GLY A 410 13.40 -15.25 0.30
CA GLY A 410 12.19 -14.45 0.50
C GLY A 410 11.27 -14.33 -0.72
N ALA A 411 11.81 -14.26 -1.94
CA ALA A 411 10.99 -14.07 -3.13
C ALA A 411 10.28 -15.37 -3.54
N ASP A 412 11.00 -16.49 -3.53
CA ASP A 412 10.46 -17.79 -3.94
C ASP A 412 9.42 -18.35 -2.94
N ILE A 413 9.55 -18.04 -1.65
CA ILE A 413 8.59 -18.44 -0.61
C ILE A 413 7.34 -17.54 -0.60
N VAL A 414 7.48 -16.24 -0.90
CA VAL A 414 6.33 -15.35 -1.12
C VAL A 414 5.57 -15.76 -2.38
N TRP A 415 6.27 -16.10 -3.46
CA TRP A 415 5.64 -16.58 -4.68
C TRP A 415 5.03 -17.96 -4.50
N SER A 416 5.68 -18.92 -3.80
CA SER A 416 5.09 -20.23 -3.53
C SER A 416 3.87 -20.13 -2.61
N SER A 417 3.91 -19.28 -1.58
CA SER A 417 2.77 -19.07 -0.67
C SER A 417 1.61 -18.33 -1.35
N ALA A 418 1.90 -17.39 -2.25
CA ALA A 418 0.89 -16.72 -3.07
C ALA A 418 0.31 -17.67 -4.13
N MET A 419 1.14 -18.54 -4.72
CA MET A 419 0.72 -19.55 -5.69
C MET A 419 -0.08 -20.68 -5.03
N ASP A 420 0.32 -21.15 -3.84
CA ASP A 420 -0.43 -22.12 -3.04
C ASP A 420 -1.78 -21.55 -2.60
N LEU A 421 -1.83 -20.25 -2.23
CA LEU A 421 -3.10 -19.55 -1.98
C LEU A 421 -3.96 -19.49 -3.25
N GLN A 422 -3.36 -19.15 -4.39
CA GLN A 422 -4.05 -19.10 -5.68
C GLN A 422 -4.56 -20.48 -6.14
N MET A 423 -3.80 -21.54 -5.88
CA MET A 423 -4.13 -22.93 -6.18
C MET A 423 -5.18 -23.49 -5.21
N THR A 424 -5.14 -23.11 -3.93
CA THR A 424 -6.17 -23.46 -2.93
C THR A 424 -7.50 -22.78 -3.27
N LEU A 425 -7.47 -21.49 -3.62
CA LEU A 425 -8.65 -20.74 -4.09
C LEU A 425 -9.22 -21.35 -5.39
N ALA A 426 -8.37 -21.82 -6.29
CA ALA A 426 -8.80 -22.51 -7.51
C ALA A 426 -9.37 -23.92 -7.23
N ALA A 427 -8.76 -24.68 -6.32
CA ALA A 427 -9.19 -26.03 -5.93
C ALA A 427 -10.51 -26.04 -5.15
N ASP A 428 -10.76 -25.01 -4.33
CA ASP A 428 -12.02 -24.83 -3.59
C ASP A 428 -13.17 -24.27 -4.46
N GLY A 429 -12.96 -24.16 -5.78
CA GLY A 429 -14.01 -23.82 -6.74
C GLY A 429 -14.25 -22.31 -6.96
N TYR A 430 -13.35 -21.43 -6.50
CA TYR A 430 -13.49 -19.97 -6.64
C TYR A 430 -12.97 -19.42 -7.99
N ALA A 431 -13.00 -20.22 -9.07
CA ALA A 431 -12.82 -19.71 -10.43
C ALA A 431 -13.94 -18.71 -10.74
N CYS A 432 -13.58 -17.43 -10.81
CA CYS A 432 -14.51 -16.31 -10.87
C CYS A 432 -15.41 -16.37 -12.12
N ASN A 433 -16.71 -16.61 -11.92
CA ASN A 433 -17.76 -16.24 -12.88
C ASN A 433 -18.44 -14.95 -12.42
N ALA A 434 -19.14 -14.26 -13.33
CA ALA A 434 -19.57 -12.85 -13.30
C ALA A 434 -20.55 -12.39 -12.18
N LEU A 435 -20.67 -13.08 -11.06
CA LEU A 435 -21.45 -12.67 -9.88
C LEU A 435 -20.56 -12.87 -8.64
N GLY A 436 -20.23 -11.78 -7.96
CA GLY A 436 -19.14 -11.67 -6.97
C GLY A 436 -19.06 -12.80 -5.94
N CYS A 437 -17.86 -13.37 -5.80
CA CYS A 437 -17.51 -14.24 -4.69
C CYS A 437 -17.04 -13.38 -3.50
N GLN A 438 -17.62 -13.60 -2.32
CA GLN A 438 -17.10 -13.05 -1.07
C GLN A 438 -15.96 -13.95 -0.58
N LEU A 439 -14.75 -13.41 -0.47
CA LEU A 439 -13.63 -14.11 0.18
C LEU A 439 -13.96 -14.29 1.67
N SER A 440 -13.66 -15.47 2.23
CA SER A 440 -13.75 -15.66 3.68
C SER A 440 -12.78 -14.73 4.41
N GLY A 441 -13.04 -14.39 5.67
CA GLY A 441 -12.12 -13.56 6.45
C GLY A 441 -10.67 -14.08 6.40
N GLY A 442 -10.49 -15.41 6.45
CA GLY A 442 -9.18 -16.04 6.43
C GLY A 442 -8.45 -15.87 5.09
N GLN A 443 -9.20 -15.88 4.00
CA GLN A 443 -8.67 -15.62 2.65
C GLN A 443 -8.30 -14.14 2.49
N GLN A 444 -9.14 -13.22 2.98
CA GLN A 444 -8.84 -11.78 2.97
C GLN A 444 -7.56 -11.47 3.76
N GLN A 445 -7.40 -12.11 4.91
CA GLN A 445 -6.21 -12.00 5.77
C GLN A 445 -4.94 -12.43 5.03
N ARG A 446 -4.98 -13.60 4.36
CA ARG A 446 -3.83 -14.14 3.61
C ARG A 446 -3.45 -13.22 2.45
N VAL A 447 -4.43 -12.68 1.73
CA VAL A 447 -4.19 -11.70 0.67
C VAL A 447 -3.56 -10.42 1.22
N ALA A 448 -4.01 -9.91 2.37
CA ALA A 448 -3.44 -8.71 2.98
C ALA A 448 -1.97 -8.90 3.39
N ILE A 449 -1.62 -10.06 3.95
CA ILE A 449 -0.24 -10.37 4.35
C ILE A 449 0.64 -10.59 3.11
N CYS A 450 0.17 -11.31 2.09
CA CYS A 450 0.90 -11.43 0.83
C CYS A 450 1.14 -10.05 0.17
N ARG A 451 0.16 -9.14 0.20
CA ARG A 451 0.33 -7.76 -0.29
C ARG A 451 1.44 -7.00 0.45
N ALA A 452 1.55 -7.18 1.77
CA ALA A 452 2.62 -6.57 2.54
C ALA A 452 3.99 -7.16 2.18
N LEU A 453 4.07 -8.48 1.97
CA LEU A 453 5.31 -9.20 1.69
C LEU A 453 5.87 -8.97 0.28
N VAL A 454 5.03 -8.61 -0.70
CA VAL A 454 5.47 -8.28 -2.07
C VAL A 454 6.50 -7.14 -2.09
N TYR A 455 6.45 -6.23 -1.12
CA TYR A 455 7.41 -5.12 -0.99
C TYR A 455 8.74 -5.52 -0.34
N GLN A 456 8.95 -6.82 -0.04
CA GLN A 456 10.13 -7.35 0.65
C GLN A 456 10.49 -6.55 1.92
N PRO A 457 9.53 -6.36 2.86
CA PRO A 457 9.75 -5.52 4.02
C PRO A 457 10.79 -6.14 4.96
N ARG A 458 11.68 -5.30 5.51
CA ARG A 458 12.63 -5.74 6.54
C ARG A 458 11.96 -6.05 7.89
N VAL A 459 10.81 -5.41 8.14
CA VAL A 459 10.00 -5.61 9.34
C VAL A 459 8.52 -5.65 8.94
N LEU A 460 7.78 -6.64 9.42
CA LEU A 460 6.35 -6.81 9.19
C LEU A 460 5.56 -6.45 10.46
N LEU A 461 4.75 -5.40 10.42
CA LEU A 461 3.85 -5.05 11.51
C LEU A 461 2.46 -5.65 11.25
N LEU A 462 1.99 -6.48 12.18
CA LEU A 462 0.69 -7.13 12.14
C LEU A 462 -0.15 -6.59 13.30
N ASP A 463 -1.11 -5.72 13.00
CA ASP A 463 -2.02 -5.16 14.00
C ASP A 463 -3.35 -5.91 13.99
N GLU A 464 -3.62 -6.66 15.06
CA GLU A 464 -4.81 -7.50 15.22
C GLU A 464 -5.14 -8.30 13.94
N PRO A 465 -4.14 -8.98 13.33
CA PRO A 465 -4.47 -9.92 12.27
C PRO A 465 -5.37 -10.98 12.91
N LEU A 466 -6.16 -11.80 12.25
CA LEU A 466 -6.96 -12.85 12.91
C LEU A 466 -8.17 -12.39 13.75
N SER A 467 -8.28 -11.13 14.16
CA SER A 467 -9.41 -10.60 14.95
C SER A 467 -10.78 -10.79 14.27
N ASN A 468 -10.81 -10.72 12.94
CA ASN A 468 -12.00 -10.92 12.10
C ASN A 468 -12.25 -12.37 11.67
N LEU A 469 -11.53 -13.35 12.24
CA LEU A 469 -11.67 -14.78 11.93
C LEU A 469 -12.44 -15.52 13.03
N ASP A 470 -13.21 -16.54 12.63
CA ASP A 470 -13.75 -17.52 13.56
C ASP A 470 -12.64 -18.36 14.20
N ALA A 471 -12.97 -19.05 15.29
CA ALA A 471 -12.00 -19.78 16.11
C ALA A 471 -11.20 -20.83 15.33
N LYS A 472 -11.82 -21.53 14.37
CA LYS A 472 -11.13 -22.59 13.61
C LYS A 472 -10.19 -21.98 12.58
N LEU A 473 -10.65 -20.98 11.83
CA LEU A 473 -9.80 -20.28 10.86
C LEU A 473 -8.66 -19.50 11.52
N ARG A 474 -8.88 -18.99 12.74
CA ARG A 474 -7.86 -18.30 13.55
C ARG A 474 -6.69 -19.21 13.89
N GLU A 475 -6.94 -20.46 14.27
CA GLU A 475 -5.89 -21.44 14.60
C GLU A 475 -5.04 -21.79 13.36
N GLU A 476 -5.68 -22.10 12.24
CA GLU A 476 -5.00 -22.42 10.97
C GLU A 476 -4.18 -21.22 10.45
N ALA A 477 -4.75 -20.01 10.52
CA ALA A 477 -4.09 -18.79 10.07
C ALA A 477 -2.90 -18.43 10.97
N ARG A 478 -2.97 -18.65 12.29
CA ARG A 478 -1.87 -18.41 13.22
C ARG A 478 -0.65 -19.27 12.90
N TYR A 479 -0.86 -20.56 12.68
CA TYR A 479 0.20 -21.48 12.28
C TYR A 479 0.83 -21.06 10.94
N TRP A 480 -0.02 -20.71 9.98
CA TRP A 480 0.44 -20.25 8.67
C TRP A 480 1.27 -18.96 8.76
N ILE A 481 0.84 -17.95 9.53
CA ILE A 481 1.59 -16.70 9.74
C ILE A 481 2.95 -16.97 10.35
N ARG A 482 3.02 -17.76 11.43
CA ARG A 482 4.30 -18.08 12.09
C ARG A 482 5.25 -18.79 11.14
N LYS A 483 4.75 -19.81 10.41
CA LYS A 483 5.56 -20.55 9.45
C LYS A 483 6.08 -19.63 8.34
N LEU A 484 5.23 -18.78 7.79
CA LEU A 484 5.60 -17.83 6.74
C LEU A 484 6.69 -16.86 7.20
N ILE A 485 6.59 -16.31 8.41
CA ILE A 485 7.59 -15.41 8.98
C ILE A 485 8.95 -16.11 9.13
N LEU A 486 8.94 -17.35 9.63
CA LEU A 486 10.15 -18.16 9.81
C LEU A 486 10.78 -18.54 8.48
N ASP A 487 9.97 -19.02 7.53
CA ASP A 487 10.42 -19.43 6.20
C ASP A 487 11.04 -18.23 5.43
N LEU A 488 10.51 -17.02 5.63
CA LEU A 488 11.01 -15.80 5.00
C LEU A 488 12.15 -15.11 5.75
N GLU A 489 12.48 -15.55 6.96
CA GLU A 489 13.46 -14.91 7.85
C GLU A 489 13.20 -13.40 8.07
N ILE A 490 11.93 -12.99 8.10
CA ILE A 490 11.53 -11.58 8.29
C ILE A 490 11.25 -11.31 9.77
N CYS A 491 11.69 -10.16 10.28
CA CYS A 491 11.31 -9.73 11.63
C CYS A 491 9.83 -9.28 11.64
N ALA A 492 9.00 -9.84 12.52
CA ALA A 492 7.59 -9.45 12.62
C ALA A 492 7.26 -8.92 14.03
N ILE A 493 6.46 -7.85 14.08
CA ILE A 493 5.86 -7.32 15.30
C ILE A 493 4.37 -7.63 15.22
N LEU A 494 3.89 -8.52 16.09
CA LEU A 494 2.49 -8.87 16.21
C LEU A 494 1.87 -8.10 17.40
N VAL A 495 0.85 -7.29 17.12
CA VAL A 495 0.02 -6.63 18.12
C VAL A 495 -1.29 -7.41 18.20
N THR A 496 -1.61 -7.91 19.39
CA THR A 496 -2.83 -8.68 19.64
C THR A 496 -3.26 -8.54 21.09
N HIS A 497 -4.57 -8.55 21.32
CA HIS A 497 -5.19 -8.71 22.63
C HIS A 497 -5.48 -10.18 22.96
N ASP A 498 -5.28 -11.11 22.02
CA ASP A 498 -5.46 -12.56 22.24
C ASP A 498 -4.18 -13.18 22.82
N GLN A 499 -4.29 -13.66 24.06
CA GLN A 499 -3.20 -14.27 24.80
C GLN A 499 -2.64 -15.51 24.09
N THR A 500 -3.52 -16.31 23.49
CA THR A 500 -3.14 -17.56 22.83
C THR A 500 -2.38 -17.27 21.53
N GLU A 501 -2.72 -16.19 20.84
CA GLU A 501 -1.97 -15.70 19.68
C GLU A 501 -0.55 -15.31 20.07
N ALA A 502 -0.42 -14.44 21.08
CA ALA A 502 0.87 -13.98 21.56
C ALA A 502 1.76 -15.16 22.01
N LEU A 503 1.21 -16.09 22.80
CA LEU A 503 1.97 -17.21 23.34
C LEU A 503 2.38 -18.25 22.29
N ALA A 504 1.58 -18.45 21.24
CA ALA A 504 1.86 -19.46 20.22
C ALA A 504 2.65 -18.92 19.02
N ALA A 505 2.54 -17.63 18.71
CA ALA A 505 3.14 -17.03 17.51
C ALA A 505 4.48 -16.32 17.77
N ALA A 506 4.70 -15.78 18.97
CA ALA A 506 5.86 -14.93 19.24
C ALA A 506 7.06 -15.72 19.79
N ASP A 507 8.28 -15.29 19.45
CA ASP A 507 9.50 -15.77 20.12
C ASP A 507 9.82 -14.92 21.36
N HIS A 508 9.33 -13.68 21.38
CA HIS A 508 9.46 -12.73 22.47
C HIS A 508 8.18 -11.89 22.57
N ILE A 509 7.68 -11.67 23.78
CA ILE A 509 6.44 -10.93 24.04
C ILE A 509 6.79 -9.66 24.81
N LEU A 510 6.16 -8.54 24.44
CA LEU A 510 6.15 -7.31 25.21
C LEU A 510 4.73 -7.13 25.77
N LEU A 511 4.56 -7.27 27.09
CA LEU A 511 3.29 -7.04 27.75
C LEU A 511 3.16 -5.56 28.13
N LEU A 512 2.12 -4.90 27.62
CA LEU A 512 1.86 -3.48 27.88
C LEU A 512 0.68 -3.24 28.83
N GLN A 513 0.79 -2.18 29.63
CA GLN A 513 -0.29 -1.60 30.43
C GLN A 513 -0.15 -0.06 30.41
N ASN A 514 -1.21 0.65 30.02
CA ASN A 514 -1.23 2.13 29.94
C ASN A 514 -0.03 2.73 29.17
N GLY A 515 0.35 2.09 28.06
CA GLY A 515 1.47 2.52 27.21
C GLY A 515 2.87 2.24 27.78
N ARG A 516 2.99 1.49 28.89
CA ARG A 516 4.27 1.07 29.48
C ARG A 516 4.44 -0.44 29.36
N ILE A 517 5.66 -0.89 29.06
CA ILE A 517 6.01 -2.31 29.11
C ILE A 517 6.09 -2.71 30.58
N VAL A 518 5.22 -3.63 30.99
CA VAL A 518 5.16 -4.18 32.35
C VAL A 518 6.08 -5.39 32.49
N GLN A 519 6.16 -6.20 31.43
CA GLN A 519 7.06 -7.34 31.37
C GLN A 519 7.39 -7.67 29.92
N ASP A 520 8.61 -8.13 29.70
CA ASP A 520 9.08 -8.66 28.43
C ASP A 520 9.84 -9.97 28.65
N GLY A 521 9.79 -10.87 27.66
CA GLY A 521 10.44 -12.17 27.75
C GLY A 521 9.92 -13.18 26.72
N THR A 522 10.39 -14.42 26.81
CA THR A 522 9.86 -15.51 25.98
C THR A 522 8.43 -15.86 26.42
N PRO A 523 7.60 -16.46 25.54
CA PRO A 523 6.26 -16.92 25.92
C PRO A 523 6.26 -17.78 27.19
N HIS A 524 7.23 -18.69 27.31
CA HIS A 524 7.35 -19.55 28.48
C HIS A 524 7.69 -18.79 29.76
N ASP A 525 8.58 -17.80 29.70
CA ASP A 525 8.97 -16.98 30.86
C ASP A 525 7.83 -16.07 31.30
N ILE A 526 7.21 -15.37 30.35
CA ILE A 526 6.05 -14.52 30.57
C ILE A 526 4.89 -15.33 31.19
N TYR A 527 4.65 -16.55 30.71
CA TYR A 527 3.64 -17.45 31.25
C TYR A 527 4.01 -18.02 32.63
N SER A 528 5.25 -18.47 32.82
CA SER A 528 5.62 -19.27 34.00
C SER A 528 6.16 -18.44 35.17
N ASN A 529 6.67 -17.24 34.89
CA ASN A 529 7.33 -16.36 35.84
C ASN A 529 6.83 -14.90 35.70
N PRO A 530 5.54 -14.62 35.93
CA PRO A 530 5.06 -13.24 35.90
C PRO A 530 5.69 -12.41 37.03
N ARG A 531 6.10 -11.19 36.69
CA ARG A 531 6.73 -10.22 37.61
C ARG A 531 5.73 -9.28 38.27
N SER A 532 4.51 -9.18 37.76
CA SER A 532 3.45 -8.36 38.35
C SER A 532 2.14 -9.11 38.45
N PHE A 533 1.25 -8.62 39.30
CA PHE A 533 -0.12 -9.12 39.38
C PHE A 533 -0.83 -8.99 38.03
N TYR A 534 -0.70 -7.83 37.36
CA TYR A 534 -1.24 -7.62 36.01
C TYR A 534 -0.74 -8.67 35.01
N ALA A 535 0.56 -8.97 34.98
CA ALA A 535 1.09 -10.00 34.10
C ALA A 535 0.54 -11.40 34.46
N ALA A 536 0.46 -11.71 35.75
CA ALA A 536 -0.08 -12.98 36.20
C ALA A 536 -1.56 -13.15 35.79
N ASP A 537 -2.38 -12.12 36.00
CA ASP A 537 -3.82 -12.09 35.71
C ASP A 537 -4.10 -12.08 34.20
N PHE A 538 -3.33 -11.31 33.43
CA PHE A 538 -3.54 -11.13 31.99
C PHE A 538 -3.22 -12.37 31.16
N LEU A 539 -2.36 -13.29 31.61
CA LEU A 539 -1.78 -14.36 30.76
C LEU A 539 -2.36 -15.76 30.99
N GLY A 540 -3.60 -15.87 31.47
CA GLY A 540 -4.32 -17.15 31.50
C GLY A 540 -5.59 -17.17 32.33
N ALA A 541 -6.19 -18.37 32.43
CA ALA A 541 -7.30 -18.64 33.35
C ALA A 541 -6.75 -18.81 34.77
N ASN A 542 -7.03 -17.82 35.62
CA ASN A 542 -6.46 -17.73 36.96
C ASN A 542 -7.52 -17.81 38.05
N ASN A 543 -7.13 -18.38 39.18
CA ASN A 543 -7.80 -18.23 40.45
C ASN A 543 -7.11 -17.15 41.26
N ILE A 544 -7.87 -16.16 41.71
CA ILE A 544 -7.36 -15.05 42.51
C ILE A 544 -7.89 -15.20 43.93
N ALA A 545 -6.99 -15.49 44.87
CA ALA A 545 -7.27 -15.52 46.29
C ALA A 545 -6.83 -14.19 46.91
N ARG A 546 -7.79 -13.40 47.41
CA ARG A 546 -7.49 -12.13 48.10
C ARG A 546 -7.57 -12.36 49.60
N GLY A 547 -6.56 -11.91 50.34
CA GLY A 547 -6.47 -12.16 51.76
C GLY A 547 -5.33 -11.41 52.43
N ARG A 548 -5.02 -11.79 53.67
CA ARG A 548 -3.91 -11.21 54.44
C ARG A 548 -2.75 -12.17 54.57
N VAL A 549 -1.55 -11.61 54.64
CA VAL A 549 -0.32 -12.36 54.90
C VAL A 549 -0.31 -12.81 56.36
N LEU A 550 -0.44 -14.11 56.60
CA LEU A 550 -0.41 -14.71 57.94
C LEU A 550 1.02 -14.97 58.42
N ARG A 551 1.89 -15.41 57.50
CA ARG A 551 3.31 -15.74 57.77
C ARG A 551 4.16 -15.35 56.55
N ALA A 552 5.36 -14.84 56.77
CA ALA A 552 6.31 -14.51 55.70
C ALA A 552 7.73 -14.85 56.14
N GLU A 553 8.40 -15.75 55.41
CA GLU A 553 9.76 -16.20 55.64
C GLU A 553 10.56 -16.16 54.33
N GLY A 554 11.29 -15.07 54.12
CA GLY A 554 12.02 -14.84 52.86
C GLY A 554 11.05 -14.74 51.68
N ALA A 555 11.17 -15.65 50.72
CA ALA A 555 10.29 -15.72 49.56
C ALA A 555 9.01 -16.54 49.81
N ASN A 556 8.95 -17.35 50.87
CA ASN A 556 7.78 -18.16 51.19
C ASN A 556 6.81 -17.36 52.05
N VAL A 557 5.53 -17.40 51.70
CA VAL A 557 4.47 -16.65 52.38
C VAL A 557 3.23 -17.52 52.53
N THR A 558 2.47 -17.35 53.60
CA THR A 558 1.15 -17.95 53.75
C THR A 558 0.12 -16.84 53.75
N ILE A 559 -0.80 -16.88 52.81
CA ILE A 559 -1.95 -15.98 52.72
C ILE A 559 -3.20 -16.69 53.25
N GLY A 560 -4.08 -15.98 53.94
CA GLY A 560 -5.32 -16.54 54.44
C GLY A 560 -6.51 -15.58 54.39
N GLY A 561 -7.69 -16.18 54.41
CA GLY A 561 -8.99 -15.51 54.43
C GLY A 561 -9.97 -16.27 55.33
N GLU A 562 -11.26 -16.29 54.98
CA GLU A 562 -12.29 -16.91 55.81
C GLU A 562 -12.19 -18.44 55.78
N GLY A 563 -11.45 -19.01 56.73
CA GLY A 563 -11.38 -20.45 56.94
C GLY A 563 -10.45 -21.21 55.99
N TRP A 564 -9.58 -20.51 55.26
CA TRP A 564 -8.56 -21.09 54.38
C TRP A 564 -7.19 -20.45 54.60
N GLU A 565 -6.13 -21.24 54.41
CA GLU A 565 -4.73 -20.80 54.39
C GLU A 565 -4.06 -21.42 53.14
N LEU A 566 -3.29 -20.63 52.42
CA LEU A 566 -2.59 -21.05 51.21
C LEU A 566 -1.10 -20.66 51.31
N PRO A 567 -0.19 -21.65 51.35
CA PRO A 567 1.24 -21.39 51.23
C PRO A 567 1.57 -21.03 49.77
N GLY A 568 2.47 -20.06 49.58
CA GLY A 568 2.89 -19.58 48.27
C GLY A 568 4.24 -18.90 48.28
N GLN A 569 4.64 -18.38 47.13
CA GLN A 569 5.89 -17.67 46.94
C GLN A 569 5.65 -16.24 46.46
N VAL A 570 6.33 -15.29 47.10
CA VAL A 570 6.31 -13.88 46.68
C VAL A 570 7.08 -13.73 45.38
N ARG A 571 6.49 -13.04 44.41
CA ARG A 571 7.13 -12.74 43.12
C ARG A 571 7.83 -11.37 43.11
N ASP A 572 8.75 -11.23 42.16
CA ASP A 572 9.48 -9.99 41.85
C ASP A 572 10.30 -9.38 43.01
N GLY A 573 10.74 -10.20 43.96
CA GLY A 573 11.57 -9.74 45.08
C GLY A 573 10.88 -8.79 46.05
N ALA A 574 9.55 -8.62 45.94
CA ALA A 574 8.76 -7.87 46.89
C ALA A 574 8.89 -8.48 48.30
N ARG A 575 8.93 -7.62 49.32
CA ARG A 575 8.87 -8.05 50.73
C ARG A 575 7.48 -7.77 51.27
N LEU A 576 6.74 -8.83 51.57
CA LEU A 576 5.45 -8.73 52.24
C LEU A 576 5.63 -8.88 53.75
N ALA A 577 5.07 -7.95 54.52
CA ALA A 577 5.04 -8.04 55.97
C ALA A 577 3.78 -8.80 56.43
N PRO A 578 3.81 -9.48 57.59
CA PRO A 578 2.60 -10.02 58.21
C PRO A 578 1.51 -8.95 58.35
N ASP A 579 0.25 -9.39 58.30
CA ASP A 579 -0.98 -8.58 58.36
C ASP A 579 -1.19 -7.57 57.22
N THR A 580 -0.38 -7.62 56.16
CA THR A 580 -0.61 -6.81 54.96
C THR A 580 -1.58 -7.51 53.99
N GLN A 581 -2.32 -6.71 53.22
CA GLN A 581 -3.20 -7.20 52.16
C GLN A 581 -2.37 -7.70 50.97
N ALA A 582 -2.69 -8.89 50.49
CA ALA A 582 -2.02 -9.53 49.38
C ALA A 582 -3.02 -10.27 48.49
N GLN A 583 -2.57 -10.61 47.29
CA GLN A 583 -3.35 -11.39 46.33
C GLN A 583 -2.49 -12.55 45.84
N ALA A 584 -3.04 -13.76 45.89
CA ALA A 584 -2.41 -14.95 45.35
C ALA A 584 -3.08 -15.37 44.04
N VAL A 585 -2.26 -15.65 43.04
CA VAL A 585 -2.68 -16.12 41.72
C VAL A 585 -2.28 -17.58 41.57
N ILE A 586 -3.25 -18.42 41.20
CA ILE A 586 -3.07 -19.85 41.02
C ILE A 586 -3.71 -20.25 39.71
N ARG A 587 -2.93 -20.87 38.83
CA ARG A 587 -3.44 -21.30 37.53
C ARG A 587 -4.33 -22.52 37.65
N VAL A 588 -5.40 -22.56 36.86
CA VAL A 588 -6.41 -23.62 36.91
C VAL A 588 -5.79 -25.01 36.69
N GLU A 589 -4.77 -25.12 35.84
CA GLU A 589 -4.05 -26.36 35.56
C GLU A 589 -3.07 -26.81 36.66
N GLN A 590 -2.77 -25.96 37.63
CA GLN A 590 -1.87 -26.29 38.77
C GLN A 590 -2.64 -26.80 39.99
N ILE A 591 -3.97 -26.93 39.89
CA ILE A 591 -4.85 -27.35 40.98
C ILE A 591 -5.36 -28.75 40.68
N HIS A 592 -5.00 -29.70 41.55
CA HIS A 592 -5.51 -31.06 41.46
C HIS A 592 -6.65 -31.27 42.46
N VAL A 593 -7.84 -31.58 41.98
CA VAL A 593 -9.01 -31.86 42.83
C VAL A 593 -9.25 -33.36 42.94
N THR A 594 -9.46 -33.84 44.16
CA THR A 594 -9.68 -35.26 44.48
C THR A 594 -10.71 -35.41 45.60
N ASP A 595 -11.35 -36.57 45.67
CA ASP A 595 -12.26 -37.01 46.72
C ASP A 595 -11.54 -37.56 47.96
N GLN A 596 -10.21 -37.71 47.91
CA GLN A 596 -9.42 -38.30 49.00
C GLN A 596 -8.71 -37.23 49.86
N PRO A 597 -8.77 -37.32 51.20
CA PRO A 597 -8.00 -36.44 52.08
C PRO A 597 -6.49 -36.71 51.96
N GLY A 598 -5.67 -35.71 52.32
CA GLY A 598 -4.22 -35.82 52.32
C GLY A 598 -3.56 -34.66 53.08
N PRO A 599 -2.28 -34.79 53.47
CA PRO A 599 -1.58 -33.83 54.33
C PRO A 599 -1.42 -32.44 53.70
N ASP A 600 -1.35 -32.34 52.37
CA ASP A 600 -1.17 -31.08 51.62
C ASP A 600 -2.40 -30.75 50.76
N ARG A 601 -3.61 -31.09 51.25
CA ARG A 601 -4.86 -30.85 50.53
C ARG A 601 -5.82 -30.01 51.33
N LEU A 602 -6.32 -28.95 50.71
CA LEU A 602 -7.32 -28.07 51.29
C LEU A 602 -8.71 -28.68 51.09
N GLU A 603 -9.41 -29.03 52.17
CA GLU A 603 -10.83 -29.45 52.11
C GLU A 603 -11.68 -28.31 51.54
N MET A 604 -12.44 -28.55 50.49
CA MET A 604 -13.33 -27.58 49.83
C MET A 604 -14.70 -28.20 49.55
N VAL A 605 -15.67 -27.35 49.22
CA VAL A 605 -16.98 -27.78 48.74
C VAL A 605 -17.03 -27.61 47.23
N LEU A 606 -17.25 -28.71 46.50
CA LEU A 606 -17.57 -28.70 45.08
C LEU A 606 -19.03 -28.31 44.91
N ASP A 607 -19.27 -27.15 44.28
CA ASP A 607 -20.61 -26.68 43.95
C ASP A 607 -21.12 -27.36 42.67
N ASP A 608 -20.26 -27.48 41.64
CA ASP A 608 -20.66 -28.03 40.33
C ASP A 608 -19.48 -28.62 39.53
N SER A 609 -19.80 -29.55 38.63
CA SER A 609 -18.90 -30.18 37.65
C SER A 609 -19.43 -29.95 36.24
N LEU A 610 -18.75 -29.14 35.44
CA LEU A 610 -19.16 -28.76 34.08
C LEU A 610 -18.33 -29.51 33.04
N TYR A 611 -18.97 -30.22 32.11
CA TYR A 611 -18.27 -30.91 31.02
C TYR A 611 -17.90 -29.94 29.90
N LEU A 612 -16.61 -29.85 29.57
CA LEU A 612 -16.07 -28.97 28.52
C LEU A 612 -15.64 -29.70 27.24
N GLY A 613 -15.94 -31.00 27.14
CA GLY A 613 -15.65 -31.82 25.95
C GLY A 613 -14.44 -32.74 26.11
N ASP A 614 -13.26 -32.21 26.44
CA ASP A 614 -12.03 -33.01 26.68
C ASP A 614 -11.69 -33.15 28.18
N ARG A 615 -12.31 -32.31 29.02
CA ARG A 615 -12.10 -32.23 30.47
C ARG A 615 -13.35 -31.72 31.19
N TRP A 616 -13.32 -31.81 32.51
CA TRP A 616 -14.32 -31.26 33.42
C TRP A 616 -13.78 -30.00 34.12
N GLU A 617 -14.57 -28.93 34.18
CA GLU A 617 -14.33 -27.78 35.05
C GLU A 617 -15.03 -28.02 36.39
N TYR A 618 -14.27 -27.97 37.47
CA TYR A 618 -14.77 -28.04 38.84
C TYR A 618 -14.84 -26.64 39.44
N ARG A 619 -15.98 -26.29 40.04
CA ARG A 619 -16.14 -25.06 40.82
C ARG A 619 -16.16 -25.41 42.30
N VAL A 620 -15.07 -25.09 42.99
CA VAL A 620 -14.89 -25.42 44.41
C VAL A 620 -14.76 -24.14 45.24
N ARG A 621 -15.29 -24.15 46.46
CA ARG A 621 -15.23 -23.01 47.37
C ARG A 621 -14.91 -23.40 48.81
N ARG A 622 -14.34 -22.45 49.55
CA ARG A 622 -14.10 -22.54 51.00
C ARG A 622 -14.11 -21.13 51.60
N GLY A 623 -15.13 -20.83 52.40
CA GLY A 623 -15.36 -19.46 52.88
C GLY A 623 -15.53 -18.48 51.72
N ASP A 624 -14.71 -17.43 51.70
CA ASP A 624 -14.65 -16.43 50.64
C ASP A 624 -13.76 -16.81 49.44
N LEU A 625 -13.01 -17.92 49.53
CA LEU A 625 -12.19 -18.44 48.42
C LEU A 625 -13.03 -19.24 47.43
N GLN A 626 -13.01 -18.84 46.16
CA GLN A 626 -13.59 -19.57 45.04
C GLN A 626 -12.49 -19.96 44.05
N ILE A 627 -12.47 -21.22 43.65
CA ILE A 627 -11.46 -21.79 42.77
C ILE A 627 -12.14 -22.59 41.65
N LYS A 628 -11.60 -22.43 40.44
CA LYS A 628 -11.82 -23.27 39.28
C LYS A 628 -10.62 -24.20 39.10
N ALA A 629 -10.89 -25.47 38.84
CA ALA A 629 -9.88 -26.47 38.54
C ALA A 629 -10.34 -27.37 37.38
N HIS A 630 -9.42 -28.05 36.71
CA HIS A 630 -9.77 -29.03 35.67
C HIS A 630 -9.52 -30.46 36.14
N GLY A 631 -10.30 -31.42 35.64
CA GLY A 631 -10.07 -32.85 35.86
C GLY A 631 -10.60 -33.75 34.76
N ALA A 632 -10.22 -35.04 34.83
CA ALA A 632 -10.48 -36.01 33.77
C ALA A 632 -11.83 -36.76 33.89
N ARG A 633 -12.55 -36.62 35.02
CA ARG A 633 -13.80 -37.33 35.30
C ARG A 633 -14.81 -36.43 35.98
N GLU A 634 -16.08 -36.79 35.96
CA GLU A 634 -17.09 -36.12 36.77
C GLU A 634 -16.84 -36.39 38.27
N LEU A 635 -17.03 -35.37 39.10
CA LEU A 635 -17.09 -35.50 40.56
C LEU A 635 -18.46 -35.02 41.04
N PRO A 636 -19.13 -35.76 41.94
CA PRO A 636 -20.43 -35.35 42.46
C PRO A 636 -20.29 -34.14 43.39
N PRO A 637 -21.24 -33.18 43.39
CA PRO A 637 -21.25 -32.06 44.31
C PRO A 637 -21.12 -32.51 45.77
N GLY A 638 -20.31 -31.81 46.55
CA GLY A 638 -20.03 -32.20 47.93
C GLY A 638 -18.59 -31.95 48.35
N ARG A 639 -18.11 -32.72 49.33
CA ARG A 639 -16.78 -32.51 49.91
C ARG A 639 -15.70 -33.04 48.98
N VAL A 640 -14.75 -32.18 48.64
CA VAL A 640 -13.55 -32.50 47.83
C VAL A 640 -12.31 -31.89 48.47
N TYR A 641 -11.15 -32.22 47.94
CA TYR A 641 -9.86 -31.74 48.42
C TYR A 641 -9.06 -31.18 47.24
N ALA A 642 -8.63 -29.92 47.34
CA ALA A 642 -7.77 -29.27 46.36
C ALA A 642 -6.31 -29.36 46.81
N GLN A 643 -5.46 -29.95 45.99
CA GLN A 643 -4.02 -30.00 46.16
C GLN A 643 -3.37 -28.91 45.31
N ILE A 644 -2.63 -28.01 45.97
CA ILE A 644 -2.00 -26.84 45.35
C ILE A 644 -0.57 -26.76 45.88
N ALA A 645 0.41 -26.90 44.99
CA ALA A 645 1.81 -26.84 45.38
C ALA A 645 2.22 -25.38 45.66
N ALA A 646 2.94 -25.14 46.76
CA ALA A 646 3.28 -23.79 47.21
C ALA A 646 4.14 -23.01 46.19
N ASP A 647 4.98 -23.67 45.40
CA ASP A 647 5.77 -23.04 44.32
C ASP A 647 4.91 -22.61 43.12
N LYS A 648 3.65 -23.06 43.06
CA LYS A 648 2.66 -22.70 42.02
C LYS A 648 1.67 -21.62 42.47
N VAL A 649 1.73 -21.21 43.73
CA VAL A 649 0.93 -20.10 44.27
C VAL A 649 1.78 -18.84 44.24
N TRP A 650 1.47 -17.92 43.33
CA TRP A 650 2.24 -16.69 43.17
C TRP A 650 1.58 -15.56 43.93
N VAL A 651 2.32 -14.93 44.85
CA VAL A 651 1.77 -13.92 45.74
C VAL A 651 2.33 -12.54 45.40
N PHE A 652 1.42 -11.58 45.28
CA PHE A 652 1.69 -10.18 44.96
C PHE A 652 1.11 -9.27 46.05
N PRO A 653 1.70 -8.07 46.25
CA PRO A 653 1.06 -7.02 47.05
C PRO A 653 -0.31 -6.65 46.46
N ALA A 654 -1.28 -6.28 47.29
CA ALA A 654 -2.52 -5.72 46.78
C ALA A 654 -2.24 -4.37 46.09
N GLU A 655 -2.63 -4.22 44.82
CA GLU A 655 -2.53 -2.93 44.12
C GLU A 655 -3.43 -1.89 44.81
N ASN A 656 -2.86 -0.75 45.21
CA ASN A 656 -3.66 0.42 45.56
C ASN A 656 -4.35 0.89 44.28
N ALA A 657 -5.68 0.86 44.24
CA ALA A 657 -6.44 1.48 43.15
C ALA A 657 -6.03 2.96 43.04
N ALA A 658 -5.31 3.30 41.97
CA ALA A 658 -4.90 4.65 41.62
C ALA A 658 -5.57 5.04 40.30
#